data_AF-A0A1H2SGQ7-F1
#
_entry.id   AF-A0A1H2SGQ7-F1
#
_cell.length_a   1.000
_cell.length_b   1.000
_cell.length_c   1.000
_cell.angle_alpha   90.00
_cell.angle_beta   90.00
_cell.angle_gamma   90.00
#
_symmetry.space_group_name_H-M   'P 1'
#
loop_
_entity.id
_entity.type
_entity.pdbx_description
1 polymer ?
#
loop_
_entity_poly.entity_id
_entity_poly.type
_entity_poly.pdbx_seq_one_letter_code
_entity_poly.pdbx_strand_id
1 'polypeptide(L)'
;MNENYPVFLSKIATGEDKFEGKSQENLAKVISNVINEENLEKKILGLEGDWGAGKTNLIKIIQSKLGKDYHTFIFDAWGSQEDLTRKSFLEQLINELFEAEYLTNKEKWKELKNRLLSTTSTTHTQKFPQIKRHVLILSFSILVLSILSGTYEYIGQHFDFITSQYYGYWKPILWIYLLPFLIFLLGIRLTWLEYKRERQLNSRKDLIEQDTEWQTIGKLFYWFNGDDINSEEVQNIIEDDPSVKQFREYFKNIEDEIKDRGKLILVFDNLDRLEEDKLKSLWSSIHTFFAEDNNSFDSWVIIPYDRSKLSSHLDDGFEGFIGKTFSLNFRVTPPVVRQWEKFLDEKLDKAFGKKLLTMEEREFILKLFDILTPTTTIKPRQIINYINDIVSLYKIWEKDIKNHELKIRYLALFVLTKDEIVNNPHDSILNRNYLDGAESFFSDDEDLDTSISMITFGVRKDLADEVLLDRKLKNAIRHGDTQIIKSSIHHKAFQKYFIKAYYETSFIEKSHSLAIILPNIKEVFSDIMMNTFWEDFGKGILTLENEFWAFNDNHRAILKNTNNKIGTRIIFRLIKALYNNLNSEESQNKYVSQLIEIEKYIKKESIEIDIFEITQNTSFSSKAYLNFLKSVEDNYDDFKIDCPENELIELFIPENGDINIDLVEKHIDELIKVREVYNFEEITQGIQEKVKSIPYNDNVLLERYLKILNGLLDPPVKLELSLPFYRNLTTQLIDSNSIYIDACCIAISNFLISYSNSSNFQNTLTNFSQDQIRKLSEKIEQYFSYNDLLKLKATRVETDQYPKLNDLLFELTTGPQTMKNVDINWVIENLEKIKSKVFDEEEKLSIFIENIDAWHKEFTLEIPQCSNEIFGFFGRSDLKLIELIIEKTLEYFNGLSKDNLLISFREENKDFLILKSLINNYQPKSFSAAFYSAYDDFIKGIALGDENIPNIGIWDRLINLMDEKKLRSTFTVVRDILFNQRGELTEADLYFLEKGLIKYGNLNKKPESATLKILIPLIESDSNFENIFLERLDECVSIINMSKEHKDSAISELQLKYDSKKFNDNAQLKKLVKIFQLRENVDISDEEE
;
A
#
# COMPACT_ATOMS: atom_id res chain seq x y z
N MET A 1 72.83 -1.67 9.09
CA MET A 1 72.09 -2.95 9.06
C MET A 1 70.79 -2.67 8.33
N ASN A 2 70.50 -3.38 7.23
CA ASN A 2 69.21 -3.28 6.54
C ASN A 2 68.16 -4.00 7.41
N GLU A 3 67.44 -3.26 8.24
CA GLU A 3 66.28 -3.82 8.94
C GLU A 3 65.13 -3.99 7.93
N ASN A 4 64.66 -5.24 7.78
CA ASN A 4 63.44 -5.55 7.01
C ASN A 4 62.22 -5.09 7.83
N TYR A 5 61.79 -3.84 7.62
CA TYR A 5 60.53 -3.34 8.17
C TYR A 5 59.31 -3.98 7.47
N PRO A 6 58.16 -4.16 8.17
CA PRO A 6 57.97 -3.82 9.57
C PRO A 6 58.43 -4.90 10.57
N VAL A 7 58.76 -4.46 11.79
CA VAL A 7 59.30 -5.26 12.89
C VAL A 7 58.37 -5.19 14.11
N PHE A 8 58.22 -6.30 14.82
CA PHE A 8 57.47 -6.34 16.07
C PHE A 8 58.21 -5.64 17.21
N LEU A 9 57.48 -4.86 17.99
CA LEU A 9 57.97 -4.18 19.18
C LEU A 9 57.93 -5.10 20.41
N SER A 10 59.02 -5.15 21.17
CA SER A 10 59.12 -5.95 22.41
C SER A 10 58.25 -5.40 23.54
N LYS A 11 57.61 -6.31 24.29
CA LYS A 11 56.77 -6.01 25.48
C LYS A 11 57.53 -6.11 26.81
N ILE A 12 58.79 -6.54 26.78
CA ILE A 12 59.60 -6.78 27.99
C ILE A 12 59.96 -5.44 28.65
N ALA A 13 59.85 -5.39 29.99
CA ALA A 13 60.26 -4.24 30.77
C ALA A 13 61.77 -3.98 30.58
N THR A 14 62.13 -2.77 30.14
CA THR A 14 63.52 -2.41 29.82
C THR A 14 64.29 -1.87 31.01
N GLY A 15 63.65 -1.63 32.16
CA GLY A 15 64.32 -1.07 33.34
C GLY A 15 64.68 0.40 33.19
N GLU A 16 63.97 1.13 32.33
CA GLU A 16 64.20 2.56 32.07
C GLU A 16 62.88 3.31 32.20
N ASP A 17 62.87 4.43 32.93
CA ASP A 17 61.73 5.35 32.95
C ASP A 17 61.84 6.32 31.76
N LYS A 18 61.11 6.00 30.68
CA LYS A 18 61.09 6.80 29.44
C LYS A 18 60.07 7.94 29.47
N PHE A 19 59.42 8.17 30.60
CA PHE A 19 58.40 9.22 30.76
C PHE A 19 59.02 10.45 31.42
N GLU A 20 58.63 11.64 30.95
CA GLU A 20 59.22 12.92 31.40
C GLU A 20 59.14 13.12 32.93
N GLY A 21 58.12 12.55 33.59
CA GLY A 21 57.89 12.70 35.04
C GLY A 21 58.81 11.88 35.95
N LYS A 22 59.59 10.91 35.41
CA LYS A 22 60.55 10.06 36.15
C LYS A 22 60.01 9.49 37.48
N SER A 23 58.71 9.18 37.55
CA SER A 23 58.04 8.81 38.79
C SER A 23 58.51 7.45 39.31
N GLN A 24 58.77 6.49 38.42
CA GLN A 24 59.29 5.17 38.79
C GLN A 24 60.75 5.28 39.23
N GLU A 25 61.53 6.14 38.57
CA GLU A 25 62.93 6.40 38.91
C GLU A 25 63.08 6.99 40.34
N ASN A 26 62.20 7.94 40.68
CA ASN A 26 62.14 8.55 42.01
C ASN A 26 61.70 7.54 43.07
N LEU A 27 60.66 6.75 42.81
CA LEU A 27 60.16 5.73 43.73
C LEU A 27 61.21 4.63 43.98
N ALA A 28 61.90 4.16 42.94
CA ALA A 28 62.98 3.20 43.06
C ALA A 28 64.12 3.74 43.93
N LYS A 29 64.45 5.05 43.80
CA LYS A 29 65.48 5.68 44.64
C LYS A 29 65.11 5.64 46.13
N VAL A 30 63.85 5.92 46.45
CA VAL A 30 63.36 5.86 47.84
C VAL A 30 63.42 4.44 48.38
N ILE A 31 62.96 3.46 47.61
CA ILE A 31 62.98 2.04 48.01
C ILE A 31 64.41 1.54 48.22
N SER A 32 65.33 1.85 47.29
CA SER A 32 66.74 1.46 47.43
C SER A 32 67.40 2.09 48.66
N ASN A 33 67.08 3.34 49.01
CA ASN A 33 67.58 3.97 50.23
C ASN A 33 67.07 3.25 51.49
N VAL A 34 65.77 2.91 51.54
CA VAL A 34 65.17 2.17 52.67
C VAL A 34 65.84 0.80 52.86
N ILE A 35 66.13 0.10 51.77
CA ILE A 35 66.81 -1.21 51.81
C ILE A 35 68.24 -1.08 52.36
N ASN A 36 68.98 -0.04 51.97
CA ASN A 36 70.36 0.20 52.41
C ASN A 36 70.46 0.71 53.86
N GLU A 37 69.45 1.39 54.38
CA GLU A 37 69.46 1.96 55.74
C GLU A 37 69.21 0.91 56.84
N GLU A 38 68.63 -0.25 56.52
CA GLU A 38 68.38 -1.39 57.42
C GLU A 38 67.64 -1.08 58.73
N ASN A 39 66.93 0.05 58.81
CA ASN A 39 66.29 0.55 60.04
C ASN A 39 64.90 -0.07 60.34
N LEU A 40 64.45 -1.09 59.59
CA LEU A 40 63.11 -1.69 59.74
C LEU A 40 63.17 -3.06 60.42
N GLU A 41 62.33 -3.28 61.44
CA GLU A 41 62.23 -4.57 62.15
C GLU A 41 61.72 -5.72 61.27
N LYS A 42 60.80 -5.46 60.32
CA LYS A 42 60.44 -6.46 59.30
C LYS A 42 60.91 -6.00 57.93
N LYS A 43 61.61 -6.88 57.21
CA LYS A 43 62.20 -6.58 55.89
C LYS A 43 61.28 -6.97 54.74
N ILE A 44 59.98 -6.69 54.85
CA ILE A 44 58.97 -6.98 53.81
C ILE A 44 58.34 -5.68 53.29
N LEU A 45 58.46 -5.44 51.99
CA LEU A 45 57.95 -4.28 51.28
C LEU A 45 56.82 -4.65 50.32
N GLY A 46 55.70 -3.94 50.39
CA GLY A 46 54.60 -4.03 49.41
C GLY A 46 54.77 -3.03 48.28
N LEU A 47 54.52 -3.44 47.02
CA LEU A 47 54.38 -2.55 45.87
C LEU A 47 52.94 -2.61 45.34
N GLU A 48 52.09 -1.72 45.81
CA GLU A 48 50.68 -1.64 45.45
C GLU A 48 50.49 -0.90 44.12
N GLY A 49 49.86 -1.54 43.13
CA GLY A 49 49.43 -0.85 41.92
C GLY A 49 48.62 -1.71 40.97
N ASP A 50 47.76 -1.08 40.19
CA ASP A 50 46.87 -1.76 39.23
C ASP A 50 47.65 -2.55 38.19
N TRP A 51 46.98 -3.49 37.52
CA TRP A 51 47.58 -4.21 36.41
C TRP A 51 48.07 -3.26 35.30
N GLY A 52 49.36 -3.40 34.97
CA GLY A 52 50.03 -2.54 33.99
C GLY A 52 50.58 -1.23 34.56
N ALA A 53 50.54 -1.00 35.88
CA ALA A 53 51.15 0.17 36.53
C ALA A 53 52.69 0.21 36.45
N GLY A 54 53.32 -0.86 35.96
CA GLY A 54 54.77 -0.93 35.74
C GLY A 54 55.58 -1.49 36.91
N LYS A 55 54.94 -2.26 37.82
CA LYS A 55 55.56 -2.94 38.97
C LYS A 55 56.84 -3.71 38.61
N THR A 56 56.78 -4.57 37.58
CA THR A 56 57.96 -5.32 37.08
C THR A 56 59.07 -4.40 36.53
N ASN A 57 58.72 -3.26 35.92
CA ASN A 57 59.72 -2.29 35.46
C ASN A 57 60.40 -1.59 36.64
N LEU A 58 59.62 -1.25 37.67
CA LEU A 58 60.13 -0.67 38.92
C LEU A 58 61.09 -1.64 39.62
N ILE A 59 60.77 -2.94 39.70
CA ILE A 59 61.66 -3.96 40.28
C ILE A 59 63.00 -4.01 39.55
N LYS A 60 63.00 -3.96 38.20
CA LYS A 60 64.25 -3.90 37.41
C LYS A 60 65.05 -2.63 37.66
N ILE A 61 64.38 -1.48 37.83
CA ILE A 61 65.05 -0.22 38.19
C ILE A 61 65.67 -0.35 39.60
N ILE A 62 64.96 -0.91 40.57
CA ILE A 62 65.47 -1.16 41.93
C ILE A 62 66.70 -2.07 41.90
N GLN A 63 66.65 -3.18 41.14
CA GLN A 63 67.77 -4.10 40.94
C GLN A 63 69.01 -3.36 40.39
N SER A 64 68.82 -2.49 39.38
CA SER A 64 69.93 -1.72 38.81
C SER A 64 70.55 -0.72 39.80
N LYS A 65 69.78 -0.21 40.77
CA LYS A 65 70.23 0.76 41.77
C LYS A 65 70.91 0.14 42.98
N LEU A 66 70.51 -1.06 43.39
CA LEU A 66 71.09 -1.78 44.54
C LEU A 66 72.45 -2.41 44.22
N GLY A 67 72.78 -2.59 42.93
CA GLY A 67 74.12 -2.95 42.49
C GLY A 67 74.51 -4.40 42.85
N LYS A 68 75.80 -4.64 43.11
CA LYS A 68 76.35 -5.98 43.35
C LYS A 68 76.21 -6.47 44.80
N ASP A 69 75.88 -5.57 45.72
CA ASP A 69 75.77 -5.88 47.15
C ASP A 69 74.52 -6.72 47.46
N TYR A 70 73.56 -6.73 46.54
CA TYR A 70 72.33 -7.50 46.62
C TYR A 70 72.15 -8.38 45.38
N HIS A 71 71.75 -9.63 45.60
CA HIS A 71 71.29 -10.52 44.55
C HIS A 71 69.75 -10.60 44.58
N THR A 72 69.11 -10.29 43.45
CA THR A 72 67.63 -10.28 43.35
C THR A 72 67.14 -11.57 42.73
N PHE A 73 66.44 -12.39 43.52
CA PHE A 73 65.74 -13.59 43.09
C PHE A 73 64.28 -13.24 42.81
N ILE A 74 63.79 -13.49 41.60
CA ILE A 74 62.39 -13.22 41.23
C ILE A 74 61.64 -14.55 41.11
N PHE A 75 60.80 -14.85 42.09
CA PHE A 75 59.92 -16.00 42.08
C PHE A 75 58.59 -15.67 41.40
N ASP A 76 58.34 -16.26 40.22
CA ASP A 76 57.05 -16.15 39.54
C ASP A 76 56.07 -17.18 40.14
N ALA A 77 55.22 -16.70 41.05
CA ALA A 77 54.29 -17.56 41.77
C ALA A 77 53.22 -18.17 40.84
N TRP A 78 52.78 -17.43 39.82
CA TRP A 78 51.83 -17.93 38.83
C TRP A 78 52.47 -18.99 37.92
N GLY A 79 53.70 -18.74 37.46
CA GLY A 79 54.46 -19.70 36.65
C GLY A 79 54.71 -21.03 37.37
N SER A 80 54.70 -21.02 38.71
CA SER A 80 54.91 -22.18 39.57
C SER A 80 53.62 -22.68 40.25
N GLN A 81 52.42 -22.30 39.76
CA GLN A 81 51.15 -22.55 40.45
C GLN A 81 50.83 -24.05 40.63
N GLU A 82 51.25 -24.94 39.72
CA GLU A 82 50.96 -26.38 39.83
C GLU A 82 51.73 -27.03 40.98
N ASP A 83 52.99 -26.64 41.18
CA ASP A 83 53.90 -27.21 42.20
C ASP A 83 54.25 -26.19 43.29
N LEU A 84 53.33 -25.27 43.63
CA LEU A 84 53.55 -24.13 44.53
C LEU A 84 53.77 -24.58 46.00
N THR A 85 54.95 -25.10 46.26
CA THR A 85 55.39 -25.66 47.53
C THR A 85 56.63 -24.92 48.03
N ARG A 86 56.88 -24.97 49.34
CA ARG A 86 58.10 -24.43 49.95
C ARG A 86 59.35 -25.10 49.38
N LYS A 87 59.20 -26.38 49.00
CA LYS A 87 60.20 -27.16 48.29
C LYS A 87 60.56 -26.54 46.95
N SER A 88 59.56 -26.30 46.09
CA SER A 88 59.78 -25.72 44.75
C SER A 88 60.50 -24.36 44.80
N PHE A 89 60.13 -23.52 45.78
CA PHE A 89 60.80 -22.23 46.01
C PHE A 89 62.27 -22.40 46.35
N LEU A 90 62.60 -23.29 47.30
CA LEU A 90 63.98 -23.55 47.69
C LEU A 90 64.79 -24.16 46.54
N GLU A 91 64.21 -25.07 45.77
CA GLU A 91 64.87 -25.68 44.61
C GLU A 91 65.20 -24.63 43.54
N GLN A 92 64.25 -23.76 43.18
CA GLN A 92 64.49 -22.69 42.21
C GLN A 92 65.54 -21.68 42.72
N LEU A 93 65.44 -21.27 43.99
CA LEU A 93 66.42 -20.35 44.60
C LEU A 93 67.83 -20.96 44.63
N ILE A 94 67.96 -22.22 45.05
CA ILE A 94 69.26 -22.90 45.11
C ILE A 94 69.85 -23.03 43.71
N ASN A 95 69.06 -23.41 42.71
CA ASN A 95 69.53 -23.52 41.33
C ASN A 95 70.01 -22.16 40.78
N GLU A 96 69.24 -21.08 40.98
CA GLU A 96 69.63 -19.73 40.53
C GLU A 96 70.91 -19.25 41.22
N LEU A 97 71.04 -19.49 42.53
CA LEU A 97 72.25 -19.11 43.27
C LEU A 97 73.48 -19.94 42.89
N PHE A 98 73.31 -21.18 42.41
CA PHE A 98 74.39 -21.96 41.84
C PHE A 98 74.80 -21.47 40.44
N GLU A 99 73.83 -21.14 39.59
CA GLU A 99 74.09 -20.58 38.26
C GLU A 99 74.77 -19.20 38.34
N ALA A 100 74.35 -18.39 39.31
CA ALA A 100 74.95 -17.08 39.59
C ALA A 100 76.26 -17.16 40.40
N GLU A 101 76.77 -18.37 40.67
CA GLU A 101 78.00 -18.65 41.41
C GLU A 101 78.03 -18.09 42.85
N TYR A 102 76.88 -17.91 43.51
CA TYR A 102 76.79 -17.53 44.93
C TYR A 102 76.99 -18.73 45.87
N LEU A 103 76.49 -19.91 45.49
CA LEU A 103 76.73 -21.17 46.21
C LEU A 103 77.91 -21.94 45.60
N THR A 104 78.85 -22.42 46.42
CA THR A 104 80.08 -23.06 45.90
C THR A 104 80.34 -24.46 46.43
N ASN A 105 79.76 -24.82 47.57
CA ASN A 105 79.99 -26.14 48.18
C ASN A 105 79.04 -27.21 47.60
N LYS A 106 79.37 -27.76 46.43
CA LYS A 106 78.54 -28.74 45.71
C LYS A 106 78.22 -30.00 46.52
N GLU A 107 79.16 -30.51 47.31
CA GLU A 107 78.95 -31.72 48.11
C GLU A 107 77.98 -31.48 49.28
N LYS A 108 78.17 -30.37 50.02
CA LYS A 108 77.25 -29.94 51.09
C LYS A 108 75.83 -29.74 50.56
N TRP A 109 75.66 -29.06 49.44
CA TRP A 109 74.34 -28.82 48.86
C TRP A 109 73.73 -30.05 48.19
N LYS A 110 74.54 -31.00 47.70
CA LYS A 110 74.04 -32.32 47.27
C LYS A 110 73.46 -33.09 48.45
N GLU A 111 74.14 -33.10 49.59
CA GLU A 111 73.66 -33.74 50.80
C GLU A 111 72.41 -33.03 51.37
N LEU A 112 72.40 -31.70 51.39
CA LEU A 112 71.26 -30.90 51.82
C LEU A 112 70.06 -31.02 50.87
N LYS A 113 70.26 -31.05 49.54
CA LYS A 113 69.22 -31.33 48.54
C LYS A 113 68.63 -32.72 48.74
N ASN A 114 69.47 -33.73 48.99
CA ASN A 114 69.01 -35.10 49.28
C ASN A 114 68.21 -35.16 50.59
N ARG A 115 68.61 -34.43 51.64
CA ARG A 115 67.86 -34.31 52.90
C ARG A 115 66.55 -33.55 52.75
N LEU A 116 66.46 -32.57 51.83
CA LEU A 116 65.22 -31.90 51.43
C LEU A 116 64.23 -32.88 50.77
N LEU A 117 64.74 -33.95 50.15
CA LEU A 117 63.97 -34.95 49.41
C LEU A 117 63.55 -36.18 50.25
N SER A 118 63.97 -36.33 51.52
CA SER A 118 63.77 -37.59 52.26
C SER A 118 63.54 -37.44 53.77
N THR A 119 62.48 -38.05 54.30
CA THR A 119 62.45 -38.63 55.66
C THR A 119 62.82 -40.12 55.55
N THR A 120 63.94 -40.52 56.16
CA THR A 120 64.61 -41.81 55.86
C THR A 120 64.01 -43.00 56.61
N SER A 121 63.71 -44.10 55.92
CA SER A 121 63.47 -45.44 56.50
C SER A 121 64.40 -46.48 55.85
N THR A 122 65.14 -47.25 56.65
CA THR A 122 66.19 -48.18 56.18
C THR A 122 65.66 -49.62 56.05
N THR A 123 65.74 -50.21 54.85
CA THR A 123 65.50 -51.66 54.62
C THR A 123 66.65 -52.28 53.82
N HIS A 124 67.14 -53.45 54.27
CA HIS A 124 68.26 -54.15 53.64
C HIS A 124 67.79 -55.06 52.50
N THR A 125 68.32 -54.88 51.29
CA THR A 125 68.02 -55.75 50.13
C THR A 125 69.32 -56.16 49.44
N GLN A 126 69.49 -57.46 49.14
CA GLN A 126 70.66 -57.98 48.43
C GLN A 126 70.39 -58.01 46.92
N LYS A 127 71.29 -57.44 46.09
CA LYS A 127 71.20 -57.45 44.62
C LYS A 127 72.35 -58.26 44.03
N PHE A 128 72.06 -59.09 43.02
CA PHE A 128 73.08 -59.79 42.22
C PHE A 128 73.46 -58.95 40.99
N PRO A 129 74.76 -58.77 40.67
CA PRO A 129 75.20 -57.96 39.53
C PRO A 129 74.93 -58.67 38.18
N GLN A 130 74.44 -57.91 37.19
CA GLN A 130 74.30 -58.39 35.80
C GLN A 130 75.57 -58.10 34.98
N ILE A 131 76.17 -59.13 34.39
CA ILE A 131 77.38 -58.99 33.57
C ILE A 131 77.02 -58.42 32.19
N LYS A 132 77.57 -57.25 31.84
CA LYS A 132 77.35 -56.59 30.54
C LYS A 132 78.16 -57.26 29.40
N ARG A 133 77.62 -57.19 28.17
CA ARG A 133 78.17 -57.88 26.97
C ARG A 133 79.60 -57.49 26.61
N HIS A 134 80.01 -56.23 26.82
CA HIS A 134 81.37 -55.77 26.50
C HIS A 134 82.43 -56.44 27.38
N VAL A 135 82.13 -56.64 28.67
CA VAL A 135 83.01 -57.37 29.60
C VAL A 135 83.14 -58.83 29.16
N LEU A 136 82.04 -59.48 28.77
CA LEU A 136 82.09 -60.85 28.24
C LEU A 136 82.95 -60.97 26.98
N ILE A 137 82.86 -60.02 26.05
CA ILE A 137 83.63 -60.05 24.80
C ILE A 137 85.12 -59.79 25.06
N LEU A 138 85.45 -58.87 25.98
CA LEU A 138 86.83 -58.66 26.41
C LEU A 138 87.41 -59.93 27.06
N SER A 139 86.69 -60.55 27.99
CA SER A 139 87.11 -61.82 28.60
C SER A 139 87.21 -62.95 27.58
N PHE A 140 86.28 -63.01 26.61
CA PHE A 140 86.31 -63.98 25.51
C PHE A 140 87.53 -63.80 24.61
N SER A 141 87.95 -62.56 24.33
CA SER A 141 89.17 -62.30 23.54
C SER A 141 90.43 -62.89 24.19
N ILE A 142 90.54 -62.79 25.52
CA ILE A 142 91.65 -63.36 26.30
C ILE A 142 91.58 -64.89 26.26
N LEU A 143 90.37 -65.45 26.36
CA LEU A 143 90.16 -66.89 26.29
C LEU A 143 90.52 -67.46 24.90
N VAL A 144 90.10 -66.80 23.82
CA VAL A 144 90.43 -67.18 22.44
C VAL A 144 91.93 -67.06 22.19
N LEU A 145 92.61 -66.04 22.74
CA LEU A 145 94.07 -65.93 22.68
C LEU A 145 94.76 -67.16 23.29
N SER A 146 94.34 -67.57 24.49
CA SER A 146 94.90 -68.75 25.17
C SER A 146 94.65 -70.06 24.40
N ILE A 147 93.48 -70.21 23.78
CA ILE A 147 93.17 -71.39 22.96
C ILE A 147 94.00 -71.40 21.66
N LEU A 148 94.09 -70.27 20.96
CA LEU A 148 94.82 -70.17 19.70
C LEU A 148 96.34 -70.29 19.89
N SER A 149 96.88 -69.77 20.99
CA SER A 149 98.29 -69.98 21.33
C SER A 149 98.60 -71.45 21.57
N GLY A 150 97.73 -72.17 22.29
CA GLY A 150 97.89 -73.60 22.56
C GLY A 150 97.71 -74.49 21.33
N THR A 151 96.80 -74.14 20.42
CA THR A 151 96.51 -74.93 19.20
C THR A 151 97.48 -74.65 18.04
N TYR A 152 98.24 -73.56 18.08
CA TYR A 152 99.19 -73.23 17.02
C TYR A 152 100.22 -74.33 16.80
N GLU A 153 100.76 -74.92 17.88
CA GLU A 153 101.80 -75.96 17.81
C GLU A 153 101.29 -77.26 17.16
N TYR A 154 100.01 -77.62 17.39
CA TYR A 154 99.42 -78.87 16.90
C TYR A 154 98.73 -78.76 15.53
N ILE A 155 98.11 -77.62 15.25
CA ILE A 155 97.24 -77.42 14.06
C ILE A 155 97.80 -76.30 13.19
N GLY A 156 98.13 -75.16 13.80
CA GLY A 156 98.52 -73.95 13.09
C GLY A 156 99.80 -74.10 12.25
N GLN A 157 100.78 -74.89 12.69
CA GLN A 157 102.03 -75.10 11.93
C GLN A 157 101.79 -75.78 10.56
N HIS A 158 100.83 -76.71 10.48
CA HIS A 158 100.56 -77.51 9.27
C HIS A 158 99.49 -76.93 8.35
N PHE A 159 98.77 -75.89 8.79
CA PHE A 159 97.70 -75.26 8.02
C PHE A 159 98.19 -73.99 7.33
N ASP A 160 98.10 -73.90 6.00
CA ASP A 160 98.39 -72.69 5.24
C ASP A 160 97.09 -72.06 4.73
N PHE A 161 96.79 -70.82 5.16
CA PHE A 161 95.54 -70.13 4.83
C PHE A 161 95.35 -69.84 3.33
N ILE A 162 96.44 -69.67 2.57
CA ILE A 162 96.44 -69.47 1.12
C ILE A 162 97.55 -70.34 0.55
N THR A 163 97.19 -71.38 -0.21
CA THR A 163 98.08 -72.45 -0.69
C THR A 163 99.16 -72.02 -1.70
N SER A 164 99.25 -70.73 -2.05
CA SER A 164 100.20 -70.20 -3.04
C SER A 164 101.27 -69.23 -2.50
N GLN A 165 101.32 -68.98 -1.18
CA GLN A 165 102.28 -68.04 -0.55
C GLN A 165 102.81 -68.59 0.79
N TYR A 166 104.13 -68.61 1.00
CA TYR A 166 104.76 -69.02 2.27
C TYR A 166 104.91 -67.82 3.22
N TYR A 167 104.15 -67.80 4.31
CA TYR A 167 104.09 -66.65 5.24
C TYR A 167 105.18 -66.62 6.33
N GLY A 168 106.10 -67.59 6.36
CA GLY A 168 107.28 -67.60 7.25
C GLY A 168 106.97 -67.23 8.71
N TYR A 169 107.76 -66.31 9.27
CA TYR A 169 107.63 -65.82 10.66
C TYR A 169 106.31 -65.09 10.99
N TRP A 170 105.54 -64.68 9.97
CA TRP A 170 104.24 -64.02 10.18
C TRP A 170 103.10 -65.01 10.45
N LYS A 171 103.29 -66.29 10.16
CA LYS A 171 102.31 -67.36 10.38
C LYS A 171 101.83 -67.49 11.84
N PRO A 172 102.71 -67.55 12.86
CA PRO A 172 102.27 -67.55 14.26
C PRO A 172 101.54 -66.25 14.63
N ILE A 173 101.99 -65.12 14.07
CA ILE A 173 101.40 -63.83 14.39
C ILE A 173 99.95 -63.74 13.90
N LEU A 174 99.71 -64.20 12.66
CA LEU A 174 98.38 -64.23 12.07
C LEU A 174 97.46 -65.26 12.73
N TRP A 175 97.97 -66.44 13.10
CA TRP A 175 97.15 -67.46 13.75
C TRP A 175 96.80 -67.10 15.20
N ILE A 176 97.81 -66.73 15.99
CA ILE A 176 97.66 -66.54 17.43
C ILE A 176 97.03 -65.20 17.74
N TYR A 177 97.44 -64.11 17.07
CA TYR A 177 97.05 -62.77 17.49
C TYR A 177 95.95 -62.13 16.65
N LEU A 178 95.78 -62.48 15.36
CA LEU A 178 94.83 -61.77 14.49
C LEU A 178 93.38 -61.84 15.02
N LEU A 179 92.87 -63.05 15.24
CA LEU A 179 91.48 -63.24 15.67
C LEU A 179 91.23 -62.69 17.09
N PRO A 180 92.07 -62.98 18.11
CA PRO A 180 91.89 -62.39 19.44
C PRO A 180 92.01 -60.87 19.42
N PHE A 181 92.94 -60.32 18.64
CA PHE A 181 93.10 -58.87 18.53
C PHE A 181 91.87 -58.20 17.91
N LEU A 182 91.26 -58.79 16.88
CA LEU A 182 90.00 -58.30 16.31
C LEU A 182 88.85 -58.35 17.32
N ILE A 183 88.72 -59.44 18.08
CA ILE A 183 87.69 -59.58 19.14
C ILE A 183 87.96 -58.59 20.27
N PHE A 184 89.23 -58.39 20.65
CA PHE A 184 89.63 -57.43 21.69
C PHE A 184 89.34 -55.99 21.25
N LEU A 185 89.66 -55.61 20.01
CA LEU A 185 89.28 -54.32 19.43
C LEU A 185 87.76 -54.14 19.41
N LEU A 186 87.00 -55.19 19.10
CA LEU A 186 85.54 -55.16 19.16
C LEU A 186 85.06 -54.96 20.61
N GLY A 187 85.68 -55.62 21.58
CA GLY A 187 85.45 -55.42 23.01
C GLY A 187 85.73 -53.98 23.45
N ILE A 188 86.90 -53.43 23.11
CA ILE A 188 87.26 -52.02 23.39
C ILE A 188 86.27 -51.07 22.74
N ARG A 189 85.91 -51.31 21.47
CA ARG A 189 84.94 -50.47 20.76
C ARG A 189 83.60 -50.47 21.46
N LEU A 190 83.11 -51.63 21.89
CA LEU A 190 81.85 -51.75 22.64
C LEU A 190 81.94 -51.05 24.00
N THR A 191 83.05 -51.19 24.73
CA THR A 191 83.29 -50.47 25.98
C THR A 191 83.33 -48.96 25.76
N TRP A 192 83.95 -48.49 24.68
CA TRP A 192 84.01 -47.06 24.35
C TRP A 192 82.65 -46.50 23.94
N LEU A 193 81.85 -47.27 23.19
CA LEU A 193 80.46 -46.91 22.88
C LEU A 193 79.63 -46.83 24.15
N GLU A 194 79.77 -47.78 25.07
CA GLU A 194 79.08 -47.78 26.36
C GLU A 194 79.55 -46.61 27.25
N TYR A 195 80.85 -46.30 27.27
CA TYR A 195 81.40 -45.13 27.97
C TYR A 195 80.84 -43.82 27.43
N LYS A 196 80.85 -43.64 26.10
CA LYS A 196 80.28 -42.45 25.47
C LYS A 196 78.79 -42.34 25.77
N ARG A 197 78.07 -43.47 25.76
CA ARG A 197 76.65 -43.53 26.13
C ARG A 197 76.44 -43.12 27.59
N GLU A 198 77.22 -43.64 28.53
CA GLU A 198 77.12 -43.25 29.95
C GLU A 198 77.51 -41.78 30.16
N ARG A 199 78.53 -41.24 29.48
CA ARG A 199 78.87 -39.81 29.56
C ARG A 199 77.78 -38.92 28.97
N GLN A 200 77.15 -39.32 27.87
CA GLN A 200 75.99 -38.63 27.33
C GLN A 200 74.81 -38.65 28.30
N LEU A 201 74.52 -39.79 28.91
CA LEU A 201 73.47 -39.89 29.94
C LEU A 201 73.81 -39.04 31.16
N ASN A 202 75.09 -39.01 31.57
CA ASN A 202 75.54 -38.21 32.69
C ASN A 202 75.45 -36.70 32.43
N SER A 203 75.76 -36.25 31.22
CA SER A 203 75.60 -34.83 30.83
C SER A 203 74.14 -34.34 30.82
N ARG A 204 73.18 -35.26 30.82
CA ARG A 204 71.74 -34.96 30.90
C ARG A 204 71.22 -34.91 32.33
N LYS A 205 72.02 -35.29 33.32
CA LYS A 205 71.66 -35.17 34.73
C LYS A 205 71.88 -33.74 35.22
N ASP A 206 71.13 -33.34 36.23
CA ASP A 206 71.35 -32.12 37.00
C ASP A 206 72.83 -31.98 37.36
N LEU A 207 73.36 -30.75 37.36
CA LEU A 207 74.78 -30.47 37.66
C LEU A 207 75.26 -31.10 38.98
N ILE A 208 74.36 -31.23 39.95
CA ILE A 208 74.60 -31.83 41.27
C ILE A 208 74.78 -33.37 41.18
N GLU A 209 74.17 -34.01 40.19
CA GLU A 209 74.10 -35.47 40.01
C GLU A 209 75.13 -36.03 39.01
N GLN A 210 75.91 -35.17 38.34
CA GLN A 210 76.88 -35.60 37.33
C GLN A 210 78.07 -36.33 37.95
N ASP A 211 78.30 -37.56 37.49
CA ASP A 211 79.46 -38.37 37.85
C ASP A 211 80.77 -37.83 37.20
N THR A 212 81.90 -37.99 37.89
CA THR A 212 83.23 -37.71 37.32
C THR A 212 83.65 -38.77 36.30
N GLU A 213 84.62 -38.46 35.44
CA GLU A 213 85.10 -39.39 34.40
C GLU A 213 85.64 -40.71 34.98
N TRP A 214 86.34 -40.64 36.11
CA TRP A 214 86.87 -41.80 36.83
C TRP A 214 85.77 -42.67 37.44
N GLN A 215 84.70 -42.06 37.96
CA GLN A 215 83.54 -42.80 38.47
C GLN A 215 82.81 -43.54 37.35
N THR A 216 82.68 -42.95 36.16
CA THR A 216 82.10 -43.63 34.99
C THR A 216 82.94 -44.82 34.55
N ILE A 217 84.28 -44.70 34.53
CA ILE A 217 85.19 -45.81 34.19
C ILE A 217 85.09 -46.93 35.24
N GLY A 218 85.07 -46.58 36.52
CA GLY A 218 84.90 -47.53 37.62
C GLY A 218 83.61 -48.34 37.50
N LYS A 219 82.48 -47.70 37.14
CA LYS A 219 81.19 -48.39 36.92
C LYS A 219 81.24 -49.39 35.76
N LEU A 220 81.92 -49.09 34.66
CA LEU A 220 82.00 -49.96 33.47
C LEU A 220 82.77 -51.27 33.70
N PHE A 221 83.72 -51.25 34.65
CA PHE A 221 84.57 -52.38 35.01
C PHE A 221 84.36 -52.86 36.45
N TYR A 222 83.24 -52.48 37.07
CA TYR A 222 82.92 -52.77 38.47
C TYR A 222 83.09 -54.26 38.86
N TRP A 223 82.85 -55.19 37.93
CA TRP A 223 83.07 -56.63 38.15
C TRP A 223 84.54 -57.03 38.39
N PHE A 224 85.51 -56.25 37.90
CA PHE A 224 86.95 -56.50 38.12
C PHE A 224 87.46 -55.94 39.46
N ASN A 225 86.73 -54.99 40.06
CA ASN A 225 87.04 -54.42 41.36
C ASN A 225 86.18 -55.15 42.41
N GLY A 226 86.67 -56.29 42.89
CA GLY A 226 85.95 -57.20 43.78
C GLY A 226 85.77 -56.70 45.21
N ASP A 227 85.08 -55.58 45.40
CA ASP A 227 84.58 -55.15 46.71
C ASP A 227 83.05 -55.35 46.76
N ASP A 228 82.59 -56.18 47.70
CA ASP A 228 81.18 -56.41 48.01
C ASP A 228 80.54 -55.11 48.54
N ILE A 229 79.61 -54.52 47.79
CA ILE A 229 78.79 -53.40 48.28
C ILE A 229 77.49 -53.96 48.85
N ASN A 230 77.37 -53.94 50.17
CA ASN A 230 76.05 -53.81 50.81
C ASN A 230 75.50 -52.45 50.38
N SER A 231 74.62 -52.43 49.37
CA SER A 231 73.97 -51.19 48.96
C SER A 231 72.89 -50.84 49.98
N GLU A 232 73.12 -49.82 50.79
CA GLU A 232 72.05 -49.13 51.51
C GLU A 232 71.23 -48.33 50.50
N GLU A 233 70.10 -48.88 50.06
CA GLU A 233 69.12 -48.11 49.31
C GLU A 233 68.25 -47.35 50.32
N VAL A 234 68.51 -46.05 50.48
CA VAL A 234 67.61 -45.14 51.19
C VAL A 234 66.36 -45.01 50.33
N GLN A 235 65.25 -45.62 50.75
CA GLN A 235 63.96 -45.32 50.14
C GLN A 235 63.46 -43.99 50.70
N ASN A 236 63.40 -42.99 49.84
CA ASN A 236 62.82 -41.69 50.15
C ASN A 236 61.30 -41.82 50.06
N ILE A 237 60.60 -41.68 51.19
CA ILE A 237 59.16 -41.44 51.18
C ILE A 237 59.01 -39.94 50.89
N ILE A 238 58.31 -39.61 49.80
CA ILE A 238 58.05 -38.23 49.40
C ILE A 238 56.93 -37.71 50.32
N GLU A 239 57.26 -36.86 51.28
CA GLU A 239 56.30 -35.88 51.81
C GLU A 239 56.35 -34.64 50.93
N ASP A 240 55.19 -34.13 50.52
CA ASP A 240 55.07 -33.13 49.46
C ASP A 240 55.57 -31.72 49.83
N ASP A 241 55.74 -31.36 51.12
CA ASP A 241 56.14 -29.99 51.51
C ASP A 241 56.96 -29.95 52.82
N PRO A 242 58.12 -29.24 52.88
CA PRO A 242 58.93 -29.17 54.09
C PRO A 242 58.22 -28.42 55.23
N SER A 243 58.48 -28.87 56.46
CA SER A 243 57.98 -28.20 57.67
C SER A 243 58.57 -26.79 57.83
N VAL A 244 57.89 -25.93 58.59
CA VAL A 244 58.31 -24.54 58.83
C VAL A 244 59.73 -24.45 59.40
N LYS A 245 60.07 -25.37 60.31
CA LYS A 245 61.39 -25.43 60.93
C LYS A 245 62.48 -25.83 59.93
N GLN A 246 62.21 -26.82 59.08
CA GLN A 246 63.15 -27.26 58.05
C GLN A 246 63.39 -26.12 57.05
N PHE A 247 62.34 -25.48 56.54
CA PHE A 247 62.48 -24.35 55.61
C PHE A 247 63.39 -23.26 56.18
N ARG A 248 63.18 -22.87 57.44
CA ARG A 248 64.01 -21.84 58.10
C ARG A 248 65.47 -22.27 58.25
N GLU A 249 65.72 -23.53 58.59
CA GLU A 249 67.09 -24.07 58.68
C GLU A 249 67.78 -24.06 57.31
N TYR A 250 67.09 -24.49 56.25
CA TYR A 250 67.63 -24.45 54.89
C TYR A 250 67.89 -23.03 54.42
N PHE A 251 66.93 -22.12 54.59
CA PHE A 251 67.09 -20.73 54.15
C PHE A 251 68.21 -20.03 54.93
N LYS A 252 68.37 -20.31 56.23
CA LYS A 252 69.51 -19.82 57.02
C LYS A 252 70.85 -20.32 56.50
N ASN A 253 70.94 -21.60 56.12
CA ASN A 253 72.16 -22.16 55.53
C ASN A 253 72.49 -21.53 54.17
N ILE A 254 71.49 -21.08 53.40
CA ILE A 254 71.68 -20.29 52.17
C ILE A 254 72.29 -18.93 52.56
N GLU A 255 71.64 -18.19 53.47
CA GLU A 255 72.11 -16.87 53.91
C GLU A 255 73.53 -16.88 54.49
N ASP A 256 73.85 -17.87 55.33
CA ASP A 256 75.16 -18.00 55.95
C ASP A 256 76.28 -18.24 54.91
N GLU A 257 75.99 -18.93 53.80
CA GLU A 257 76.98 -19.17 52.74
C GLU A 257 77.16 -17.97 51.80
N ILE A 258 76.11 -17.18 51.59
CA ILE A 258 76.16 -15.97 50.74
C ILE A 258 76.59 -14.71 51.50
N LYS A 259 76.63 -14.75 52.84
CA LYS A 259 76.87 -13.58 53.71
C LYS A 259 78.08 -12.74 53.33
N ASP A 260 79.14 -13.39 52.83
CA ASP A 260 80.38 -12.74 52.40
C ASP A 260 80.35 -12.22 50.94
N ARG A 261 79.29 -12.53 50.18
CA ARG A 261 79.11 -12.19 48.75
C ARG A 261 77.97 -11.21 48.48
N GLY A 262 77.07 -11.00 49.44
CA GLY A 262 75.95 -10.06 49.36
C GLY A 262 74.72 -10.53 50.13
N LYS A 263 73.63 -9.77 50.04
CA LYS A 263 72.32 -10.10 50.64
C LYS A 263 71.30 -10.48 49.56
N LEU A 264 70.22 -11.18 49.92
CA LEU A 264 69.17 -11.51 48.95
C LEU A 264 68.03 -10.49 48.99
N ILE A 265 67.47 -10.25 47.81
CA ILE A 265 66.17 -9.63 47.62
C ILE A 265 65.27 -10.68 46.98
N LEU A 266 64.28 -11.14 47.71
CA LEU A 266 63.28 -12.08 47.25
C LEU A 266 62.08 -11.29 46.71
N VAL A 267 61.79 -11.44 45.43
CA VAL A 267 60.61 -10.83 44.81
C VAL A 267 59.59 -11.92 44.51
N PHE A 268 58.42 -11.86 45.14
CA PHE A 268 57.31 -12.77 44.81
C PHE A 268 56.37 -12.06 43.83
N ASP A 269 56.59 -12.26 42.52
CA ASP A 269 55.79 -11.61 41.47
C ASP A 269 54.53 -12.45 41.13
N ASN A 270 53.51 -11.78 40.58
CA ASN A 270 52.24 -12.36 40.16
C ASN A 270 51.44 -13.13 41.25
N LEU A 271 51.66 -12.85 42.54
CA LEU A 271 50.83 -13.41 43.62
C LEU A 271 49.34 -13.11 43.41
N ASP A 272 49.02 -11.89 42.97
CA ASP A 272 47.68 -11.39 42.69
C ASP A 272 46.93 -12.10 41.55
N ARG A 273 47.57 -13.09 40.90
CA ARG A 273 46.96 -13.92 39.87
C ARG A 273 46.50 -15.27 40.39
N LEU A 274 47.12 -15.80 41.45
CA LEU A 274 46.84 -17.13 41.99
C LEU A 274 45.38 -17.30 42.41
N GLU A 275 44.90 -18.54 42.31
CA GLU A 275 43.62 -18.95 42.92
C GLU A 275 43.64 -18.74 44.44
N GLU A 276 42.46 -18.49 45.01
CA GLU A 276 42.28 -18.08 46.42
C GLU A 276 42.99 -18.99 47.43
N ASP A 277 42.83 -20.31 47.31
CA ASP A 277 43.43 -21.29 48.24
C ASP A 277 44.96 -21.30 48.18
N LYS A 278 45.52 -21.23 46.97
CA LYS A 278 46.97 -21.21 46.74
C LYS A 278 47.59 -19.88 47.18
N LEU A 279 46.89 -18.77 46.92
CA LEU A 279 47.26 -17.45 47.38
C LEU A 279 47.31 -17.38 48.91
N LYS A 280 46.25 -17.86 49.59
CA LYS A 280 46.20 -17.93 51.06
C LYS A 280 47.34 -18.78 51.63
N SER A 281 47.61 -19.94 51.04
CA SER A 281 48.68 -20.85 51.46
C SER A 281 50.08 -20.23 51.31
N LEU A 282 50.39 -19.66 50.14
CA LEU A 282 51.69 -19.03 49.88
C LEU A 282 51.87 -17.76 50.72
N TRP A 283 50.83 -16.93 50.84
CA TRP A 283 50.89 -15.72 51.65
C TRP A 283 51.07 -16.03 53.14
N SER A 284 50.35 -17.04 53.65
CA SER A 284 50.53 -17.52 55.02
C SER A 284 51.96 -18.05 55.23
N SER A 285 52.52 -18.75 54.25
CA SER A 285 53.92 -19.20 54.31
C SER A 285 54.89 -18.01 54.36
N ILE A 286 54.73 -17.01 53.48
CA ILE A 286 55.56 -15.80 53.49
C ILE A 286 55.45 -15.08 54.85
N HIS A 287 54.23 -14.94 55.38
CA HIS A 287 53.99 -14.31 56.68
C HIS A 287 54.71 -15.06 57.82
N THR A 288 54.51 -16.37 57.92
CA THR A 288 55.14 -17.20 58.96
C THR A 288 56.67 -17.24 58.82
N PHE A 289 57.23 -17.18 57.61
CA PHE A 289 58.69 -17.25 57.42
C PHE A 289 59.41 -15.94 57.63
N PHE A 290 58.84 -14.84 57.14
CA PHE A 290 59.56 -13.57 57.04
C PHE A 290 58.96 -12.46 57.93
N ALA A 291 57.72 -12.59 58.42
CA ALA A 291 57.02 -11.52 59.14
C ALA A 291 56.82 -11.76 60.65
N GLU A 292 56.82 -13.02 61.12
CA GLU A 292 56.62 -13.37 62.55
C GLU A 292 57.90 -13.32 63.40
N ASP A 293 59.09 -13.53 62.83
CA ASP A 293 60.38 -13.49 63.55
C ASP A 293 61.19 -12.25 63.15
N ASN A 294 61.14 -11.20 63.97
CA ASN A 294 61.73 -9.89 63.67
C ASN A 294 63.28 -9.85 63.59
N ASN A 295 64.02 -10.97 63.64
CA ASN A 295 65.50 -10.96 63.69
C ASN A 295 66.22 -12.23 63.16
N SER A 296 65.58 -13.08 62.35
CA SER A 296 66.20 -14.36 61.93
C SER A 296 66.93 -14.33 60.58
N PHE A 297 66.59 -13.40 59.68
CA PHE A 297 67.10 -13.36 58.30
C PHE A 297 67.58 -11.97 57.86
N ASP A 298 68.64 -11.95 57.04
CA ASP A 298 69.23 -10.72 56.51
C ASP A 298 68.57 -10.24 55.20
N SER A 299 67.85 -11.11 54.50
CA SER A 299 67.21 -10.86 53.20
C SER A 299 66.00 -9.93 53.25
N TRP A 300 65.76 -9.21 52.14
CA TRP A 300 64.57 -8.38 51.92
C TRP A 300 63.55 -9.11 51.05
N VAL A 301 62.26 -8.95 51.37
CA VAL A 301 61.15 -9.48 50.58
C VAL A 301 60.37 -8.33 49.95
N ILE A 302 60.16 -8.37 48.62
CA ILE A 302 59.35 -7.40 47.89
C ILE A 302 58.16 -8.13 47.25
N ILE A 303 56.95 -7.65 47.51
CA ILE A 303 55.73 -8.23 46.96
C ILE A 303 55.00 -7.18 46.12
N PRO A 304 55.07 -7.24 44.78
CA PRO A 304 54.19 -6.50 43.91
C PRO A 304 52.78 -7.09 43.90
N TYR A 305 51.77 -6.23 44.05
CA TYR A 305 50.39 -6.70 44.11
C TYR A 305 49.35 -5.68 43.65
N ASP A 306 48.17 -6.16 43.24
CA ASP A 306 47.01 -5.35 42.89
C ASP A 306 45.99 -5.41 44.03
N ARG A 307 45.71 -4.25 44.64
CA ARG A 307 44.82 -4.16 45.80
C ARG A 307 43.40 -4.63 45.47
N SER A 308 42.89 -4.30 44.29
CA SER A 308 41.52 -4.64 43.90
C SER A 308 41.35 -6.16 43.76
N LYS A 309 42.29 -6.82 43.06
CA LYS A 309 42.27 -8.28 42.89
C LYS A 309 42.53 -9.02 44.18
N LEU A 310 43.47 -8.57 45.00
CA LEU A 310 43.69 -9.23 46.29
C LEU A 310 42.49 -9.07 47.24
N SER A 311 41.83 -7.92 47.23
CA SER A 311 40.63 -7.71 48.06
C SER A 311 39.48 -8.64 47.67
N SER A 312 39.33 -8.98 46.38
CA SER A 312 38.29 -9.90 45.92
C SER A 312 38.57 -11.38 46.24
N HIS A 313 39.81 -11.74 46.57
CA HIS A 313 40.19 -13.11 46.95
C HIS A 313 40.31 -13.30 48.47
N LEU A 314 40.16 -12.23 49.26
CA LEU A 314 40.41 -12.24 50.71
C LEU A 314 39.24 -11.54 51.44
N ASP A 315 38.05 -12.14 51.39
CA ASP A 315 36.85 -11.64 52.08
C ASP A 315 37.06 -11.55 53.61
N ASP A 316 36.73 -10.39 54.19
CA ASP A 316 36.71 -10.02 55.61
C ASP A 316 38.04 -9.92 56.41
N GLY A 317 39.22 -10.02 55.78
CA GLY A 317 40.52 -9.95 56.49
C GLY A 317 41.59 -9.05 55.88
N PHE A 318 41.37 -8.50 54.68
CA PHE A 318 42.41 -7.92 53.82
C PHE A 318 43.28 -6.84 54.50
N GLU A 319 42.68 -5.83 55.15
CA GLU A 319 43.46 -4.75 55.78
C GLU A 319 44.29 -5.23 56.98
N GLY A 320 43.75 -6.17 57.77
CA GLY A 320 44.46 -6.80 58.87
C GLY A 320 45.58 -7.73 58.41
N PHE A 321 45.43 -8.38 57.26
CA PHE A 321 46.42 -9.29 56.64
C PHE A 321 47.60 -8.53 56.03
N ILE A 322 47.33 -7.43 55.32
CA ILE A 322 48.33 -6.55 54.68
C ILE A 322 49.11 -5.78 55.75
N GLY A 323 48.43 -5.18 56.72
CA GLY A 323 49.06 -4.38 57.78
C GLY A 323 49.95 -5.19 58.74
N LYS A 324 49.71 -6.50 58.87
CA LYS A 324 50.59 -7.39 59.65
C LYS A 324 51.79 -7.91 58.87
N THR A 325 51.70 -7.98 57.53
CA THR A 325 52.71 -8.58 56.66
C THR A 325 53.75 -7.56 56.19
N PHE A 326 53.33 -6.38 55.74
CA PHE A 326 54.25 -5.36 55.21
C PHE A 326 54.69 -4.36 56.28
N SER A 327 55.98 -4.02 56.29
CA SER A 327 56.48 -2.89 57.08
C SER A 327 56.18 -1.56 56.41
N LEU A 328 56.34 -1.51 55.09
CA LEU A 328 56.04 -0.34 54.27
C LEU A 328 55.35 -0.80 53.00
N ASN A 329 54.38 -0.01 52.57
CA ASN A 329 53.67 -0.23 51.31
C ASN A 329 53.85 0.99 50.41
N PHE A 330 54.42 0.79 49.23
CA PHE A 330 54.66 1.83 48.24
C PHE A 330 53.65 1.74 47.11
N ARG A 331 52.93 2.84 46.86
CA ARG A 331 52.00 2.92 45.73
C ARG A 331 52.73 3.20 44.42
N VAL A 332 52.62 2.29 43.46
CA VAL A 332 53.13 2.43 42.09
C VAL A 332 52.09 3.17 41.25
N THR A 333 52.42 4.39 40.85
CA THR A 333 51.54 5.19 39.99
C THR A 333 51.62 4.65 38.55
N PRO A 334 50.49 4.40 37.87
CA PRO A 334 50.52 3.96 36.49
C PRO A 334 51.18 5.02 35.59
N PRO A 335 52.00 4.61 34.61
CA PRO A 335 52.62 5.55 33.68
C PRO A 335 51.52 6.15 32.78
N VAL A 336 51.26 7.44 32.94
CA VAL A 336 50.35 8.20 32.06
C VAL A 336 51.20 8.94 31.04
N VAL A 337 51.00 8.65 29.76
CA VAL A 337 51.67 9.40 28.69
C VAL A 337 50.89 10.69 28.45
N ARG A 338 51.41 11.82 28.95
CA ARG A 338 50.80 13.14 28.70
C ARG A 338 50.92 13.59 27.23
N GLN A 339 51.88 13.04 26.49
CA GLN A 339 52.12 13.27 25.04
C GLN A 339 52.07 11.91 24.31
N TRP A 340 50.92 11.25 24.34
CA TRP A 340 50.76 9.92 23.77
C TRP A 340 50.98 9.93 22.24
N GLU A 341 50.68 11.04 21.57
CA GLU A 341 50.88 11.21 20.12
C GLU A 341 52.34 11.03 19.76
N LYS A 342 53.24 11.71 20.50
CA LYS A 342 54.68 11.63 20.29
C LYS A 342 55.22 10.23 20.54
N PHE A 343 54.73 9.55 21.59
CA PHE A 343 55.14 8.18 21.87
C PHE A 343 54.66 7.20 20.80
N LEU A 344 53.43 7.34 20.32
CA LEU A 344 52.88 6.54 19.22
C LEU A 344 53.68 6.78 17.93
N ASP A 345 53.97 8.04 17.62
CA ASP A 345 54.79 8.44 16.48
C ASP A 345 56.18 7.79 16.49
N GLU A 346 56.92 7.93 17.60
CA GLU A 346 58.24 7.31 17.78
C GLU A 346 58.21 5.77 17.66
N LYS A 347 57.11 5.14 18.09
CA LYS A 347 56.95 3.68 18.02
C LYS A 347 56.55 3.21 16.62
N LEU A 348 55.75 3.99 15.89
CA LEU A 348 55.48 3.76 14.47
C LEU A 348 56.77 3.83 13.65
N ASP A 349 57.65 4.79 13.94
CA ASP A 349 58.97 4.90 13.29
C ASP A 349 59.84 3.68 13.56
N LYS A 350 59.85 3.17 14.79
CA LYS A 350 60.59 1.96 15.14
C LYS A 350 60.03 0.70 14.49
N ALA A 351 58.72 0.63 14.30
CA ALA A 351 58.06 -0.55 13.76
C ALA A 351 58.06 -0.59 12.23
N PHE A 352 57.74 0.52 11.55
CA PHE A 352 57.58 0.60 10.10
C PHE A 352 58.74 1.33 9.39
N GLY A 353 59.58 2.06 10.12
CA GLY A 353 60.61 2.92 9.53
C GLY A 353 60.03 4.15 8.81
N LYS A 354 60.90 5.12 8.50
CA LYS A 354 60.50 6.43 7.93
C LYS A 354 60.05 6.42 6.46
N LYS A 355 60.17 5.29 5.76
CA LYS A 355 59.92 5.19 4.30
C LYS A 355 58.64 4.45 3.94
N LEU A 356 58.17 3.53 4.79
CA LEU A 356 56.99 2.71 4.48
C LEU A 356 55.68 3.47 4.70
N LEU A 357 55.62 4.31 5.73
CA LEU A 357 54.45 5.16 6.01
C LEU A 357 54.66 6.55 5.41
N THR A 358 53.68 7.01 4.63
CA THR A 358 53.63 8.42 4.18
C THR A 358 53.24 9.33 5.35
N MET A 359 53.57 10.63 5.26
CA MET A 359 53.17 11.60 6.29
C MET A 359 51.65 11.63 6.49
N GLU A 360 50.88 11.55 5.40
CA GLU A 360 49.41 11.53 5.43
C GLU A 360 48.86 10.29 6.14
N GLU A 361 49.38 9.09 5.83
CA GLU A 361 48.95 7.87 6.53
C GLU A 361 49.28 7.91 8.02
N ARG A 362 50.43 8.50 8.36
CA ARG A 362 50.86 8.63 9.76
C ARG A 362 49.92 9.54 10.56
N GLU A 363 49.59 10.71 10.02
CA GLU A 363 48.63 11.62 10.64
C GLU A 363 47.24 10.97 10.76
N PHE A 364 46.84 10.19 9.75
CA PHE A 364 45.56 9.49 9.77
C PHE A 364 45.51 8.44 10.90
N ILE A 365 46.55 7.62 11.05
CA ILE A 365 46.64 6.61 12.13
C ILE A 365 46.63 7.28 13.51
N LEU A 366 47.34 8.40 13.68
CA LEU A 366 47.34 9.16 14.93
C LEU A 366 45.93 9.67 15.29
N LYS A 367 45.23 10.27 14.32
CA LYS A 367 43.85 10.77 14.51
C LYS A 367 42.85 9.66 14.79
N LEU A 368 42.95 8.53 14.06
CA LEU A 368 42.10 7.36 14.32
C LEU A 368 42.26 6.86 15.75
N PHE A 369 43.51 6.77 16.23
CA PHE A 369 43.78 6.34 17.59
C PHE A 369 43.21 7.30 18.64
N ASP A 370 43.26 8.62 18.40
CA ASP A 370 42.66 9.63 19.30
C ASP A 370 41.14 9.46 19.40
N ILE A 371 40.47 9.36 18.25
CA ILE A 371 39.00 9.37 18.16
C ILE A 371 38.39 8.09 18.73
N LEU A 372 38.96 6.94 18.38
CA LEU A 372 38.35 5.63 18.65
C LEU A 372 38.83 4.98 19.94
N THR A 373 39.74 5.62 20.70
CA THR A 373 40.21 5.06 21.98
C THR A 373 39.29 5.50 23.14
N PRO A 374 38.53 4.58 23.76
CA PRO A 374 37.47 4.93 24.71
C PRO A 374 37.95 5.39 26.11
N THR A 375 39.26 5.40 26.39
CA THR A 375 39.81 5.61 27.74
C THR A 375 40.49 6.96 27.91
N THR A 376 40.16 7.67 28.99
CA THR A 376 40.82 8.93 29.40
C THR A 376 42.31 8.79 29.75
N THR A 377 42.83 7.57 29.86
CA THR A 377 44.24 7.30 30.17
C THR A 377 44.85 6.26 29.24
N ILE A 378 45.72 6.70 28.34
CA ILE A 378 46.41 5.84 27.37
C ILE A 378 47.65 5.20 28.01
N LYS A 379 47.71 3.86 27.99
CA LYS A 379 48.84 3.10 28.55
C LYS A 379 49.89 2.80 27.46
N PRO A 380 51.20 2.83 27.77
CA PRO A 380 52.26 2.51 26.79
C PRO A 380 52.13 1.13 26.14
N ARG A 381 51.67 0.13 26.89
CA ARG A 381 51.45 -1.24 26.39
C ARG A 381 50.33 -1.31 25.36
N GLN A 382 49.30 -0.46 25.50
CA GLN A 382 48.19 -0.39 24.56
C GLN A 382 48.68 0.11 23.21
N ILE A 383 49.49 1.18 23.17
CA ILE A 383 50.12 1.69 21.94
C ILE A 383 51.01 0.63 21.28
N ILE A 384 51.83 -0.08 22.07
CA ILE A 384 52.69 -1.15 21.54
C ILE A 384 51.86 -2.31 20.96
N ASN A 385 50.78 -2.71 21.63
CA ASN A 385 49.87 -3.74 21.13
C ASN A 385 49.20 -3.28 19.83
N TYR A 386 48.64 -2.07 19.82
CA TYR A 386 48.04 -1.46 18.64
C TYR A 386 48.97 -1.51 17.42
N ILE A 387 50.21 -1.02 17.57
CA ILE A 387 51.20 -1.08 16.49
C ILE A 387 51.50 -2.52 16.08
N ASN A 388 51.73 -3.42 17.04
CA ASN A 388 52.04 -4.81 16.75
C ASN A 388 50.90 -5.53 16.02
N ASP A 389 49.65 -5.17 16.31
CA ASP A 389 48.48 -5.72 15.62
C ASP A 389 48.41 -5.19 14.18
N ILE A 390 48.71 -3.91 13.94
CA ILE A 390 48.88 -3.37 12.58
C ILE A 390 50.02 -4.07 11.86
N VAL A 391 51.18 -4.28 12.50
CA VAL A 391 52.33 -5.00 11.91
C VAL A 391 51.94 -6.44 11.56
N SER A 392 51.16 -7.10 12.41
CA SER A 392 50.65 -8.46 12.16
C SER A 392 49.79 -8.48 10.90
N LEU A 393 48.82 -7.58 10.79
CA LEU A 393 47.96 -7.47 9.61
C LEU A 393 48.75 -7.05 8.36
N TYR A 394 49.71 -6.14 8.48
CA TYR A 394 50.56 -5.75 7.37
C TYR A 394 51.31 -6.94 6.79
N LYS A 395 51.86 -7.81 7.64
CA LYS A 395 52.59 -9.02 7.18
C LYS A 395 51.65 -10.02 6.49
N ILE A 396 50.39 -10.11 6.92
CA ILE A 396 49.37 -10.93 6.25
C ILE A 396 49.05 -10.36 4.86
N TRP A 397 48.87 -9.05 4.76
CA TRP A 397 48.43 -8.33 3.55
C TRP A 397 49.57 -7.66 2.78
N GLU A 398 50.82 -8.12 2.94
CA GLU A 398 52.01 -7.42 2.44
C GLU A 398 51.97 -7.23 0.92
N LYS A 399 51.45 -8.23 0.19
CA LYS A 399 51.35 -8.20 -1.27
C LYS A 399 50.33 -7.16 -1.73
N ASP A 400 49.14 -7.18 -1.13
CA ASP A 400 48.02 -6.30 -1.50
C ASP A 400 48.33 -4.84 -1.17
N ILE A 401 49.07 -4.58 -0.08
CA ILE A 401 49.54 -3.24 0.27
C ILE A 401 50.59 -2.73 -0.73
N LYS A 402 51.57 -3.57 -1.10
CA LYS A 402 52.58 -3.19 -2.12
C LYS A 402 51.98 -2.96 -3.50
N ASN A 403 50.90 -3.67 -3.83
CA ASN A 403 50.15 -3.48 -5.06
C ASN A 403 49.19 -2.26 -5.02
N HIS A 404 49.16 -1.52 -3.91
CA HIS A 404 48.24 -0.39 -3.68
C HIS A 404 46.75 -0.80 -3.69
N GLU A 405 46.45 -2.06 -3.41
CA GLU A 405 45.08 -2.57 -3.31
C GLU A 405 44.48 -2.35 -1.91
N LEU A 406 45.34 -2.26 -0.88
CA LEU A 406 44.97 -2.05 0.52
C LEU A 406 45.87 -1.00 1.18
N LYS A 407 45.28 0.01 1.84
CA LYS A 407 46.03 1.05 2.57
C LYS A 407 46.22 0.68 4.04
N ILE A 408 47.31 1.16 4.66
CA ILE A 408 47.64 0.82 6.05
C ILE A 408 46.60 1.41 7.03
N ARG A 409 45.97 2.54 6.67
CA ARG A 409 44.89 3.16 7.47
C ARG A 409 43.70 2.23 7.71
N TYR A 410 43.37 1.32 6.80
CA TYR A 410 42.27 0.36 7.01
C TYR A 410 42.66 -0.73 8.01
N LEU A 411 43.92 -1.14 8.04
CA LEU A 411 44.44 -2.03 9.08
C LEU A 411 44.35 -1.36 10.45
N ALA A 412 44.77 -0.11 10.52
CA ALA A 412 44.75 0.71 11.72
C ALA A 412 43.31 0.93 12.25
N LEU A 413 42.36 1.17 11.36
CA LEU A 413 40.94 1.25 11.69
C LEU A 413 40.43 -0.10 12.20
N PHE A 414 40.64 -1.18 11.46
CA PHE A 414 40.17 -2.51 11.83
C PHE A 414 40.69 -2.96 13.19
N VAL A 415 41.96 -2.67 13.55
CA VAL A 415 42.48 -3.01 14.88
C VAL A 415 41.72 -2.31 16.01
N LEU A 416 41.26 -1.07 15.80
CA LEU A 416 40.50 -0.31 16.80
C LEU A 416 39.05 -0.76 16.89
N THR A 417 38.47 -1.22 15.78
CA THR A 417 37.03 -1.51 15.66
C THR A 417 36.71 -3.00 15.51
N LYS A 418 37.73 -3.87 15.63
CA LYS A 418 37.64 -5.32 15.41
C LYS A 418 36.50 -5.96 16.19
N ASP A 419 36.34 -5.62 17.46
CA ASP A 419 35.38 -6.26 18.34
C ASP A 419 33.93 -5.94 17.93
N GLU A 420 33.69 -4.77 17.32
CA GLU A 420 32.37 -4.37 16.81
C GLU A 420 32.07 -5.00 15.44
N ILE A 421 33.09 -5.16 14.60
CA ILE A 421 32.95 -5.75 13.26
C ILE A 421 32.77 -7.27 13.35
N VAL A 422 33.61 -7.98 14.10
CA VAL A 422 33.67 -9.45 14.08
C VAL A 422 32.39 -10.10 14.59
N ASN A 423 31.64 -9.45 15.49
CA ASN A 423 30.40 -9.98 16.03
C ASN A 423 29.26 -10.04 14.98
N ASN A 424 29.17 -9.05 14.09
CA ASN A 424 28.18 -9.04 13.00
C ASN A 424 28.75 -8.35 11.75
N PRO A 425 29.65 -9.03 11.01
CA PRO A 425 30.49 -8.38 10.01
C PRO A 425 29.70 -7.80 8.84
N HIS A 426 28.63 -8.46 8.40
CA HIS A 426 27.84 -7.96 7.28
C HIS A 426 27.12 -6.65 7.64
N ASP A 427 26.42 -6.63 8.77
CA ASP A 427 25.58 -5.49 9.12
C ASP A 427 26.43 -4.32 9.65
N SER A 428 27.50 -4.61 10.40
CA SER A 428 28.46 -3.59 10.86
C SER A 428 29.17 -2.92 9.68
N ILE A 429 29.61 -3.69 8.68
CA ILE A 429 30.31 -3.14 7.50
C ILE A 429 29.37 -2.29 6.65
N LEU A 430 28.19 -2.82 6.28
CA LEU A 430 27.26 -2.12 5.39
C LEU A 430 26.65 -0.86 6.00
N ASN A 431 26.37 -0.87 7.31
CA ASN A 431 25.84 0.31 8.00
C ASN A 431 26.92 1.27 8.50
N ARG A 432 28.20 0.85 8.46
CA ARG A 432 29.37 1.63 8.93
C ARG A 432 29.29 2.08 10.40
N ASN A 433 28.49 1.41 11.22
CA ASN A 433 28.27 1.75 12.63
C ASN A 433 29.56 1.78 13.47
N TYR A 434 30.58 1.02 13.06
CA TYR A 434 31.86 0.91 13.75
C TYR A 434 32.79 2.13 13.58
N LEU A 435 32.42 3.08 12.72
CA LEU A 435 33.22 4.29 12.51
C LEU A 435 33.06 5.30 13.64
N ASP A 436 31.95 5.29 14.37
CA ASP A 436 31.62 6.26 15.44
C ASP A 436 32.04 7.70 15.06
N GLY A 437 32.84 8.39 15.89
CA GLY A 437 33.32 9.75 15.60
C GLY A 437 34.26 9.88 14.39
N ALA A 438 34.71 8.77 13.79
CA ALA A 438 35.61 8.76 12.63
C ALA A 438 34.88 8.75 11.27
N GLU A 439 33.55 8.71 11.23
CA GLU A 439 32.76 8.61 9.99
C GLU A 439 33.11 9.71 8.97
N SER A 440 33.28 10.95 9.44
CA SER A 440 33.64 12.09 8.58
C SER A 440 34.95 11.90 7.79
N PHE A 441 35.89 11.10 8.30
CA PHE A 441 37.18 10.82 7.66
C PHE A 441 37.08 9.82 6.49
N PHE A 442 35.95 9.11 6.36
CA PHE A 442 35.73 8.08 5.34
C PHE A 442 34.44 8.31 4.52
N SER A 443 33.84 9.49 4.62
CA SER A 443 32.60 9.85 3.92
C SER A 443 32.68 9.61 2.40
N ASP A 444 33.81 9.93 1.77
CA ASP A 444 34.04 9.76 0.33
C ASP A 444 34.88 8.51 -0.03
N ASP A 445 35.07 7.56 0.90
CA ASP A 445 35.94 6.40 0.67
C ASP A 445 35.15 5.17 0.14
N GLU A 446 35.10 5.02 -1.18
CA GLU A 446 34.45 3.90 -1.87
C GLU A 446 35.15 2.54 -1.65
N ASP A 447 36.41 2.53 -1.19
CA ASP A 447 37.19 1.32 -0.97
C ASP A 447 37.12 0.83 0.48
N LEU A 448 36.51 1.59 1.40
CA LEU A 448 36.40 1.26 2.81
C LEU A 448 35.76 -0.13 3.03
N ASP A 449 34.54 -0.31 2.52
CA ASP A 449 33.74 -1.52 2.80
C ASP A 449 34.39 -2.77 2.21
N THR A 450 34.94 -2.65 0.99
CA THR A 450 35.73 -3.71 0.35
C THR A 450 36.98 -4.03 1.17
N SER A 451 37.74 -3.01 1.61
CA SER A 451 39.00 -3.19 2.35
C SER A 451 38.78 -3.81 3.73
N ILE A 452 37.76 -3.35 4.45
CA ILE A 452 37.38 -3.92 5.75
C ILE A 452 36.85 -5.34 5.56
N SER A 453 36.10 -5.63 4.49
CA SER A 453 35.67 -6.99 4.16
C SER A 453 36.85 -7.92 3.84
N MET A 454 37.87 -7.45 3.11
CA MET A 454 39.10 -8.21 2.87
C MET A 454 39.73 -8.65 4.20
N ILE A 455 39.94 -7.69 5.10
CA ILE A 455 40.59 -7.93 6.40
C ILE A 455 39.72 -8.84 7.29
N THR A 456 38.42 -8.60 7.34
CA THR A 456 37.46 -9.31 8.21
C THR A 456 37.28 -10.76 7.80
N PHE A 457 37.11 -11.03 6.50
CA PHE A 457 36.86 -12.37 5.99
C PHE A 457 38.14 -13.11 5.54
N GLY A 458 39.28 -12.43 5.48
CA GLY A 458 40.55 -13.03 5.08
C GLY A 458 40.59 -13.39 3.58
N VAL A 459 39.88 -12.63 2.74
CA VAL A 459 39.77 -12.89 1.29
C VAL A 459 40.39 -11.77 0.46
N ARG A 460 40.82 -12.10 -0.76
CA ARG A 460 41.34 -11.11 -1.72
C ARG A 460 40.26 -10.12 -2.15
N LYS A 461 40.71 -8.97 -2.68
CA LYS A 461 39.84 -7.86 -3.14
C LYS A 461 38.74 -8.30 -4.10
N ASP A 462 39.01 -9.27 -4.99
CA ASP A 462 38.05 -9.78 -5.98
C ASP A 462 36.87 -10.54 -5.36
N LEU A 463 37.06 -11.16 -4.19
CA LEU A 463 36.06 -11.96 -3.50
C LEU A 463 35.43 -11.24 -2.30
N ALA A 464 36.03 -10.14 -1.82
CA ALA A 464 35.57 -9.43 -0.63
C ALA A 464 34.10 -8.98 -0.74
N ASP A 465 33.75 -8.33 -1.84
CA ASP A 465 32.38 -7.87 -2.09
C ASP A 465 31.40 -9.04 -2.28
N GLU A 466 31.86 -10.18 -2.83
CA GLU A 466 31.04 -11.38 -3.00
C GLU A 466 30.67 -11.99 -1.65
N VAL A 467 31.65 -12.17 -0.77
CA VAL A 467 31.43 -12.72 0.58
C VAL A 467 30.51 -11.81 1.38
N LEU A 468 30.68 -10.48 1.26
CA LEU A 468 29.85 -9.51 1.97
C LEU A 468 28.39 -9.54 1.50
N LEU A 469 28.16 -9.53 0.18
CA LEU A 469 26.85 -9.25 -0.41
C LEU A 469 26.09 -10.47 -0.93
N ASP A 470 26.74 -11.42 -1.61
CA ASP A 470 26.03 -12.42 -2.46
C ASP A 470 24.98 -13.22 -1.69
N ARG A 471 25.39 -13.87 -0.59
CA ARG A 471 24.48 -14.70 0.21
C ARG A 471 23.42 -13.85 0.94
N LYS A 472 23.78 -12.64 1.38
CA LYS A 472 22.88 -11.73 2.09
C LYS A 472 21.80 -11.19 1.15
N LEU A 473 22.16 -10.77 -0.05
CA LEU A 473 21.21 -10.32 -1.08
C LEU A 473 20.31 -11.47 -1.55
N LYS A 474 20.85 -12.69 -1.74
CA LYS A 474 20.02 -13.88 -2.03
C LYS A 474 19.01 -14.14 -0.91
N ASN A 475 19.44 -14.09 0.35
CA ASN A 475 18.54 -14.28 1.48
C ASN A 475 17.52 -13.14 1.62
N ALA A 476 17.93 -11.90 1.38
CA ALA A 476 17.03 -10.74 1.38
C ALA A 476 15.96 -10.89 0.29
N ILE A 477 16.38 -11.29 -0.92
CA ILE A 477 15.47 -11.63 -2.03
C ILE A 477 14.54 -12.79 -1.66
N ARG A 478 15.01 -13.82 -0.95
CA ARG A 478 14.16 -14.95 -0.54
C ARG A 478 13.15 -14.62 0.55
N HIS A 479 13.46 -13.70 1.47
CA HIS A 479 12.63 -13.48 2.66
C HIS A 479 11.96 -12.10 2.69
N GLY A 480 12.19 -11.24 1.69
CA GLY A 480 11.63 -9.89 1.68
C GLY A 480 12.32 -8.91 2.63
N ASP A 481 13.59 -9.14 2.97
CA ASP A 481 14.31 -8.28 3.93
C ASP A 481 14.74 -6.96 3.27
N THR A 482 13.91 -5.94 3.43
CA THR A 482 14.17 -4.59 2.91
C THR A 482 15.29 -3.86 3.62
N GLN A 483 15.63 -4.23 4.87
CA GLN A 483 16.69 -3.55 5.62
C GLN A 483 18.06 -3.87 5.02
N ILE A 484 18.32 -5.15 4.71
CA ILE A 484 19.55 -5.59 4.05
C ILE A 484 19.69 -4.93 2.67
N ILE A 485 18.60 -4.81 1.91
CA ILE A 485 18.62 -4.13 0.62
C ILE A 485 19.01 -2.66 0.79
N LYS A 486 18.37 -1.94 1.72
CA LYS A 486 18.65 -0.52 1.97
C LYS A 486 20.09 -0.27 2.44
N SER A 487 20.61 -1.08 3.36
CA SER A 487 22.00 -0.94 3.80
C SER A 487 23.00 -1.26 2.70
N SER A 488 22.64 -2.14 1.75
CA SER A 488 23.53 -2.54 0.65
C SER A 488 23.51 -1.60 -0.55
N ILE A 489 22.49 -0.74 -0.70
CA ILE A 489 22.28 0.10 -1.90
C ILE A 489 23.48 1.01 -2.21
N HIS A 490 24.12 1.55 -1.17
CA HIS A 490 25.24 2.48 -1.33
C HIS A 490 26.56 1.79 -1.65
N HIS A 491 26.62 0.46 -1.58
CA HIS A 491 27.85 -0.28 -1.88
C HIS A 491 28.11 -0.32 -3.39
N LYS A 492 29.34 0.02 -3.83
CA LYS A 492 29.70 0.10 -5.27
C LYS A 492 29.40 -1.16 -6.08
N ALA A 493 29.53 -2.33 -5.47
CA ALA A 493 29.28 -3.63 -6.10
C ALA A 493 27.81 -4.11 -6.03
N PHE A 494 26.90 -3.33 -5.44
CA PHE A 494 25.51 -3.72 -5.21
C PHE A 494 24.80 -4.15 -6.49
N GLN A 495 24.86 -3.34 -7.55
CA GLN A 495 24.18 -3.64 -8.82
C GLN A 495 24.56 -5.01 -9.37
N LYS A 496 25.86 -5.33 -9.38
CA LYS A 496 26.41 -6.60 -9.87
C LYS A 496 25.86 -7.79 -9.07
N TYR A 497 25.93 -7.73 -7.74
CA TYR A 497 25.51 -8.85 -6.89
C TYR A 497 24.00 -8.95 -6.74
N PHE A 498 23.26 -7.84 -6.84
CA PHE A 498 21.80 -7.87 -6.88
C PHE A 498 21.30 -8.56 -8.15
N ILE A 499 21.85 -8.22 -9.34
CA ILE A 499 21.50 -8.89 -10.60
C ILE A 499 21.81 -10.40 -10.51
N LYS A 500 23.00 -10.75 -10.01
CA LYS A 500 23.40 -12.15 -9.79
C LYS A 500 22.41 -12.87 -8.86
N ALA A 501 22.12 -12.29 -7.70
CA ALA A 501 21.20 -12.85 -6.72
C ALA A 501 19.77 -12.98 -7.27
N TYR A 502 19.30 -12.00 -8.05
CA TYR A 502 17.99 -12.04 -8.70
C TYR A 502 17.89 -13.23 -9.66
N TYR A 503 18.84 -13.44 -10.56
CA TYR A 503 18.75 -14.50 -11.58
C TYR A 503 19.13 -15.89 -11.08
N GLU A 504 20.04 -16.02 -10.11
CA GLU A 504 20.43 -17.32 -9.55
C GLU A 504 19.41 -17.88 -8.54
N THR A 505 18.59 -17.02 -7.91
CA THR A 505 17.54 -17.46 -6.98
C THR A 505 16.33 -17.98 -7.75
N SER A 506 15.86 -19.17 -7.37
CA SER A 506 14.70 -19.79 -8.01
C SER A 506 13.46 -18.89 -7.90
N PHE A 507 12.65 -18.83 -8.96
CA PHE A 507 11.50 -17.92 -8.99
C PHE A 507 10.49 -18.20 -7.87
N ILE A 508 10.23 -19.47 -7.58
CA ILE A 508 9.30 -19.91 -6.53
C ILE A 508 9.70 -19.31 -5.18
N GLU A 509 10.99 -19.38 -4.83
CA GLU A 509 11.52 -18.88 -3.55
C GLU A 509 11.40 -17.35 -3.40
N LYS A 510 11.49 -16.59 -4.50
CA LYS A 510 11.46 -15.11 -4.45
C LYS A 510 10.11 -14.50 -4.82
N SER A 511 9.17 -15.28 -5.36
CA SER A 511 7.90 -14.77 -5.90
C SER A 511 7.11 -13.90 -4.90
N HIS A 512 7.08 -14.29 -3.63
CA HIS A 512 6.33 -13.61 -2.57
C HIS A 512 6.97 -12.30 -2.06
N SER A 513 8.24 -12.06 -2.34
CA SER A 513 9.01 -10.94 -1.78
C SER A 513 9.33 -9.84 -2.81
N LEU A 514 9.34 -10.19 -4.10
CA LEU A 514 9.74 -9.27 -5.17
C LEU A 514 8.88 -8.00 -5.25
N ALA A 515 7.58 -8.10 -4.97
CA ALA A 515 6.68 -6.95 -4.92
C ALA A 515 7.13 -5.87 -3.92
N ILE A 516 7.80 -6.28 -2.83
CA ILE A 516 8.31 -5.39 -1.79
C ILE A 516 9.74 -4.94 -2.11
N ILE A 517 10.57 -5.81 -2.68
CA ILE A 517 12.00 -5.53 -2.89
C ILE A 517 12.24 -4.60 -4.09
N LEU A 518 11.59 -4.86 -5.23
CA LEU A 518 11.84 -4.11 -6.46
C LEU A 518 11.60 -2.59 -6.32
N PRO A 519 10.57 -2.11 -5.60
CA PRO A 519 10.43 -0.68 -5.35
C PRO A 519 11.62 -0.03 -4.62
N ASN A 520 12.31 -0.78 -3.74
CA ASN A 520 13.41 -0.24 -2.92
C ASN A 520 14.72 -0.06 -3.72
N ILE A 521 14.84 -0.62 -4.91
CA ILE A 521 16.07 -0.54 -5.73
C ILE A 521 15.96 0.44 -6.91
N LYS A 522 14.82 1.13 -7.04
CA LYS A 522 14.51 2.00 -8.18
C LYS A 522 15.54 3.14 -8.36
N GLU A 523 16.10 3.66 -7.26
CA GLU A 523 17.07 4.75 -7.31
C GLU A 523 18.43 4.33 -7.89
N VAL A 524 18.74 3.03 -7.87
CA VAL A 524 20.05 2.50 -8.25
C VAL A 524 20.10 2.02 -9.69
N PHE A 525 18.97 1.57 -10.23
CA PHE A 525 18.89 0.97 -11.56
C PHE A 525 18.16 1.89 -12.55
N SER A 526 18.58 1.89 -13.82
CA SER A 526 17.87 2.61 -14.89
C SER A 526 16.43 2.10 -15.07
N ASP A 527 15.52 2.96 -15.53
CA ASP A 527 14.13 2.59 -15.80
C ASP A 527 14.01 1.38 -16.76
N ILE A 528 14.90 1.25 -17.74
CA ILE A 528 14.94 0.12 -18.67
C ILE A 528 15.18 -1.20 -17.93
N MET A 529 16.13 -1.21 -17.00
CA MET A 529 16.44 -2.41 -16.20
C MET A 529 15.30 -2.71 -15.22
N MET A 530 14.73 -1.68 -14.59
CA MET A 530 13.57 -1.86 -13.72
C MET A 530 12.38 -2.48 -14.47
N ASN A 531 12.09 -2.01 -15.69
CA ASN A 531 11.07 -2.61 -16.54
C ASN A 531 11.36 -4.09 -16.81
N THR A 532 12.62 -4.44 -17.08
CA THR A 532 13.03 -5.83 -17.31
C THR A 532 12.76 -6.70 -16.08
N PHE A 533 13.08 -6.23 -14.86
CA PHE A 533 12.78 -6.97 -13.63
C PHE A 533 11.27 -7.14 -13.39
N TRP A 534 10.46 -6.12 -13.67
CA TRP A 534 9.00 -6.22 -13.55
C TRP A 534 8.39 -7.14 -14.61
N GLU A 535 8.91 -7.14 -15.84
CA GLU A 535 8.49 -8.09 -16.87
C GLU A 535 8.85 -9.53 -16.52
N ASP A 536 10.07 -9.78 -16.05
CA ASP A 536 10.52 -11.10 -15.60
C ASP A 536 9.70 -11.58 -14.40
N PHE A 537 9.37 -10.67 -13.48
CA PHE A 537 8.49 -10.98 -12.35
C PHE A 537 7.08 -11.37 -12.82
N GLY A 538 6.48 -10.60 -13.73
CA GLY A 538 5.17 -10.92 -14.30
C GLY A 538 5.12 -12.23 -15.09
N LYS A 539 6.15 -12.50 -15.92
CA LYS A 539 6.29 -13.78 -16.64
C LYS A 539 6.44 -14.95 -15.68
N GLY A 540 7.19 -14.77 -14.60
CA GLY A 540 7.34 -15.79 -13.56
C GLY A 540 6.04 -16.08 -12.82
N ILE A 541 5.28 -15.06 -12.41
CA ILE A 541 3.97 -15.25 -11.75
C ILE A 541 3.01 -16.05 -12.64
N LEU A 542 3.02 -15.80 -13.96
CA LEU A 542 2.26 -16.59 -14.93
C LEU A 542 2.66 -18.08 -14.95
N THR A 543 3.73 -18.53 -14.30
CA THR A 543 4.05 -19.97 -14.20
C THR A 543 3.48 -20.63 -12.93
N LEU A 544 3.01 -19.85 -11.96
CA LEU A 544 2.57 -20.33 -10.65
C LEU A 544 1.04 -20.40 -10.58
N GLU A 545 0.46 -21.60 -10.44
CA GLU A 545 -1.01 -21.76 -10.43
C GLU A 545 -1.68 -21.25 -9.15
N ASN A 546 -1.01 -21.40 -8.02
CA ASN A 546 -1.50 -21.00 -6.69
C ASN A 546 -1.68 -19.48 -6.53
N GLU A 547 -0.97 -18.66 -7.30
CA GLU A 547 -1.10 -17.20 -7.26
C GLU A 547 -2.47 -16.73 -7.78
N PHE A 548 -3.16 -17.53 -8.61
CA PHE A 548 -4.40 -17.12 -9.29
C PHE A 548 -5.69 -17.48 -8.52
N TRP A 549 -5.61 -17.79 -7.22
CA TRP A 549 -6.79 -18.05 -6.38
C TRP A 549 -7.46 -16.79 -5.84
N ALA A 550 -6.75 -15.65 -5.85
CA ALA A 550 -7.24 -14.34 -5.44
C ALA A 550 -6.37 -13.23 -6.03
N PHE A 551 -6.93 -12.03 -6.13
CA PHE A 551 -6.19 -10.81 -6.40
C PHE A 551 -5.33 -10.46 -5.18
N ASN A 552 -4.02 -10.30 -5.39
CA ASN A 552 -3.04 -10.21 -4.33
C ASN A 552 -2.05 -9.07 -4.60
N ASP A 553 -1.13 -8.84 -3.65
CA ASP A 553 -0.18 -7.73 -3.75
C ASP A 553 0.82 -7.88 -4.90
N ASN A 554 1.15 -9.12 -5.30
CA ASN A 554 1.97 -9.37 -6.48
C ASN A 554 1.26 -8.86 -7.73
N HIS A 555 -0.02 -9.19 -7.91
CA HIS A 555 -0.82 -8.70 -9.03
C HIS A 555 -0.88 -7.16 -9.05
N ARG A 556 -1.14 -6.52 -7.90
CA ARG A 556 -1.15 -5.05 -7.78
C ARG A 556 0.19 -4.43 -8.19
N ALA A 557 1.29 -4.94 -7.62
CA ALA A 557 2.63 -4.42 -7.87
C ALA A 557 3.03 -4.57 -9.34
N ILE A 558 2.70 -5.71 -9.95
CA ILE A 558 2.95 -5.95 -11.37
C ILE A 558 2.12 -4.99 -12.22
N LEU A 559 0.80 -4.92 -12.03
CA LEU A 559 -0.09 -4.04 -12.80
C LEU A 559 0.33 -2.56 -12.78
N LYS A 560 0.85 -2.08 -11.64
CA LYS A 560 1.31 -0.70 -11.50
C LYS A 560 2.63 -0.40 -12.21
N ASN A 561 3.53 -1.37 -12.30
CA ASN A 561 4.92 -1.14 -12.70
C ASN A 561 5.34 -1.85 -14.01
N THR A 562 4.45 -2.64 -14.61
CA THR A 562 4.71 -3.40 -15.84
C THR A 562 4.03 -2.80 -17.07
N ASN A 563 4.26 -3.40 -18.24
CA ASN A 563 3.57 -3.04 -19.47
C ASN A 563 2.11 -3.57 -19.48
N ASN A 564 1.21 -2.89 -20.19
CA ASN A 564 -0.19 -3.30 -20.27
C ASN A 564 -0.35 -4.75 -20.75
N LYS A 565 0.52 -5.24 -21.66
CA LYS A 565 0.42 -6.61 -22.22
C LYS A 565 0.55 -7.72 -21.16
N ILE A 566 1.53 -7.61 -20.26
CA ILE A 566 1.74 -8.60 -19.18
C ILE A 566 0.64 -8.44 -18.13
N GLY A 567 0.29 -7.20 -17.78
CA GLY A 567 -0.83 -6.90 -16.89
C GLY A 567 -2.14 -7.55 -17.35
N THR A 568 -2.52 -7.38 -18.62
CA THR A 568 -3.72 -7.99 -19.21
C THR A 568 -3.66 -9.52 -19.17
N ARG A 569 -2.49 -10.13 -19.42
CA ARG A 569 -2.34 -11.60 -19.35
C ARG A 569 -2.53 -12.15 -17.94
N ILE A 570 -2.04 -11.45 -16.92
CA ILE A 570 -2.21 -11.83 -15.51
C ILE A 570 -3.69 -11.74 -15.13
N ILE A 571 -4.35 -10.62 -15.45
CA ILE A 571 -5.78 -10.45 -15.18
C ILE A 571 -6.61 -11.50 -15.92
N PHE A 572 -6.33 -11.76 -17.20
CA PHE A 572 -6.99 -12.82 -17.96
C PHE A 572 -6.89 -14.18 -17.27
N ARG A 573 -5.68 -14.55 -16.84
CA ARG A 573 -5.46 -15.83 -16.16
C ARG A 573 -6.13 -15.89 -14.80
N LEU A 574 -6.12 -14.80 -14.04
CA LEU A 574 -6.80 -14.69 -12.74
C LEU A 574 -8.30 -14.86 -12.89
N ILE A 575 -8.94 -14.10 -13.79
CA ILE A 575 -10.38 -14.19 -14.06
C ILE A 575 -10.73 -15.60 -14.51
N LYS A 576 -9.94 -16.21 -15.41
CA LYS A 576 -10.16 -17.58 -15.87
C LYS A 576 -10.03 -18.62 -14.76
N ALA A 577 -9.06 -18.47 -13.85
CA ALA A 577 -8.87 -19.37 -12.72
C ALA A 577 -10.02 -19.27 -11.70
N LEU A 578 -10.50 -18.05 -11.42
CA LEU A 578 -11.67 -17.84 -10.57
C LEU A 578 -12.94 -18.40 -11.22
N TYR A 579 -13.12 -18.20 -12.53
CA TYR A 579 -14.25 -18.71 -13.30
C TYR A 579 -14.34 -20.25 -13.27
N ASN A 580 -13.22 -20.95 -13.45
CA ASN A 580 -13.18 -22.42 -13.43
C ASN A 580 -13.56 -23.03 -12.07
N ASN A 581 -13.67 -22.23 -11.00
CA ASN A 581 -13.98 -22.68 -9.64
C ASN A 581 -15.38 -22.28 -9.16
N LEU A 582 -16.29 -21.89 -10.06
CA LEU A 582 -17.67 -21.48 -9.75
C LEU A 582 -18.61 -22.65 -9.44
N ASN A 583 -18.32 -23.41 -8.37
CA ASN A 583 -19.06 -24.64 -8.03
C ASN A 583 -20.01 -24.48 -6.83
N SER A 584 -19.94 -23.36 -6.11
CA SER A 584 -20.72 -23.08 -4.91
C SER A 584 -21.09 -21.60 -4.78
N GLU A 585 -22.14 -21.30 -3.99
CA GLU A 585 -22.55 -19.94 -3.66
C GLU A 585 -21.37 -19.10 -3.12
N GLU A 586 -20.54 -19.69 -2.25
CA GLU A 586 -19.36 -19.02 -1.68
C GLU A 586 -18.31 -18.68 -2.75
N SER A 587 -18.09 -19.58 -3.72
CA SER A 587 -17.17 -19.33 -4.84
C SER A 587 -17.68 -18.26 -5.82
N GLN A 588 -18.99 -18.19 -6.03
CA GLN A 588 -19.65 -17.17 -6.86
C GLN A 588 -19.56 -15.79 -6.21
N ASN A 589 -19.86 -15.69 -4.91
CA ASN A 589 -19.67 -14.45 -4.14
C ASN A 589 -18.20 -14.01 -4.15
N LYS A 590 -17.26 -14.97 -4.00
CA LYS A 590 -15.82 -14.68 -4.09
C LYS A 590 -15.45 -14.11 -5.46
N TYR A 591 -15.90 -14.72 -6.55
CA TYR A 591 -15.64 -14.23 -7.92
C TYR A 591 -16.03 -12.76 -8.10
N VAL A 592 -17.25 -12.40 -7.71
CA VAL A 592 -17.75 -11.00 -7.78
C VAL A 592 -16.92 -10.06 -6.94
N SER A 593 -16.65 -10.43 -5.67
CA SER A 593 -15.84 -9.58 -4.78
C SER A 593 -14.46 -9.28 -5.37
N GLN A 594 -13.86 -10.26 -6.05
CA GLN A 594 -12.55 -10.13 -6.68
C GLN A 594 -12.61 -9.29 -7.96
N LEU A 595 -13.65 -9.42 -8.79
CA LEU A 595 -13.84 -8.56 -9.95
C LEU A 595 -13.99 -7.09 -9.56
N ILE A 596 -14.83 -6.79 -8.56
CA ILE A 596 -15.03 -5.43 -8.04
C ILE A 596 -13.70 -4.88 -7.50
N GLU A 597 -12.94 -5.70 -6.78
CA GLU A 597 -11.65 -5.31 -6.23
C GLU A 597 -10.61 -4.99 -7.33
N ILE A 598 -10.56 -5.79 -8.40
CA ILE A 598 -9.71 -5.57 -9.56
C ILE A 598 -10.13 -4.29 -10.28
N GLU A 599 -11.42 -4.12 -10.56
CA GLU A 599 -11.96 -2.95 -11.26
C GLU A 599 -11.66 -1.66 -10.51
N LYS A 600 -11.90 -1.65 -9.19
CA LYS A 600 -11.62 -0.52 -8.31
C LYS A 600 -10.13 -0.18 -8.31
N TYR A 601 -9.25 -1.18 -8.35
CA TYR A 601 -7.81 -0.96 -8.42
C TYR A 601 -7.38 -0.38 -9.77
N ILE A 602 -7.89 -0.91 -10.89
CA ILE A 602 -7.62 -0.42 -12.25
C ILE A 602 -8.06 1.03 -12.41
N LYS A 603 -9.29 1.36 -11.97
CA LYS A 603 -9.82 2.74 -11.97
C LYS A 603 -8.97 3.67 -11.10
N LYS A 604 -8.56 3.22 -9.91
CA LYS A 604 -7.75 4.02 -8.98
C LYS A 604 -6.38 4.38 -9.55
N GLU A 605 -5.70 3.43 -10.19
CA GLU A 605 -4.34 3.64 -10.71
C GLU A 605 -4.33 4.09 -12.18
N SER A 606 -5.52 4.34 -12.79
CA SER A 606 -5.67 4.77 -14.19
C SER A 606 -5.00 3.84 -15.21
N ILE A 607 -5.19 2.52 -15.02
CA ILE A 607 -4.60 1.49 -15.88
C ILE A 607 -5.52 1.25 -17.09
N GLU A 608 -4.95 1.22 -18.30
CA GLU A 608 -5.69 0.96 -19.54
C GLU A 608 -5.95 -0.55 -19.75
N ILE A 609 -6.80 -1.15 -18.90
CA ILE A 609 -7.27 -2.53 -19.04
C ILE A 609 -8.78 -2.56 -18.82
N ASP A 610 -9.53 -3.01 -19.82
CA ASP A 610 -10.94 -3.30 -19.66
C ASP A 610 -11.12 -4.77 -19.23
N ILE A 611 -11.70 -4.98 -18.05
CA ILE A 611 -11.97 -6.33 -17.53
C ILE A 611 -13.21 -6.95 -18.17
N PHE A 612 -14.14 -6.16 -18.68
CA PHE A 612 -15.44 -6.62 -19.19
C PHE A 612 -15.34 -7.21 -20.59
N GLU A 613 -14.31 -6.86 -21.37
CA GLU A 613 -13.95 -7.60 -22.60
C GLU A 613 -13.51 -9.04 -22.30
N ILE A 614 -13.03 -9.29 -21.08
CA ILE A 614 -12.37 -10.52 -20.68
C ILE A 614 -13.34 -11.49 -19.96
N THR A 615 -14.37 -10.95 -19.30
CA THR A 615 -15.39 -11.73 -18.60
C THR A 615 -16.24 -12.56 -19.57
N GLN A 616 -16.60 -13.77 -19.12
CA GLN A 616 -17.46 -14.71 -19.85
C GLN A 616 -18.88 -14.65 -19.28
N ASN A 617 -19.87 -15.06 -20.07
CA ASN A 617 -21.25 -15.17 -19.57
C ASN A 617 -21.34 -16.30 -18.54
N THR A 618 -21.89 -16.02 -17.37
CA THR A 618 -21.97 -16.98 -16.26
C THR A 618 -23.31 -16.95 -15.57
N SER A 619 -23.82 -18.13 -15.19
CA SER A 619 -25.06 -18.26 -14.45
C SER A 619 -24.83 -18.55 -12.97
N PHE A 620 -25.44 -17.75 -12.10
CA PHE A 620 -25.30 -17.80 -10.65
C PHE A 620 -26.53 -18.41 -9.98
N SER A 621 -26.36 -18.91 -8.76
CA SER A 621 -27.50 -19.31 -7.94
C SER A 621 -28.24 -18.09 -7.41
N SER A 622 -29.53 -18.25 -7.09
CA SER A 622 -30.42 -17.14 -6.75
C SER A 622 -29.90 -16.24 -5.62
N LYS A 623 -29.32 -16.84 -4.57
CA LYS A 623 -28.75 -16.08 -3.44
C LYS A 623 -27.47 -15.33 -3.81
N ALA A 624 -26.56 -15.98 -4.55
CA ALA A 624 -25.33 -15.35 -5.00
C ALA A 624 -25.64 -14.20 -5.97
N TYR A 625 -26.64 -14.37 -6.83
CA TYR A 625 -27.08 -13.36 -7.77
C TYR A 625 -27.67 -12.12 -7.07
N LEU A 626 -28.54 -12.30 -6.07
CA LEU A 626 -29.06 -11.18 -5.27
C LEU A 626 -27.94 -10.44 -4.53
N ASN A 627 -26.97 -11.16 -3.97
CA ASN A 627 -25.80 -10.53 -3.34
C ASN A 627 -24.95 -9.75 -4.34
N PHE A 628 -24.81 -10.25 -5.58
CA PHE A 628 -24.16 -9.56 -6.67
C PHE A 628 -24.87 -8.23 -7.01
N LEU A 629 -26.18 -8.25 -7.25
CA LEU A 629 -26.99 -7.05 -7.54
C LEU A 629 -26.96 -6.02 -6.41
N LYS A 630 -26.80 -6.49 -5.17
CA LYS A 630 -26.61 -5.63 -4.01
C LYS A 630 -25.23 -4.97 -3.97
N SER A 631 -24.20 -5.69 -4.41
CA SER A 631 -22.80 -5.20 -4.40
C SER A 631 -22.46 -4.26 -5.54
N VAL A 632 -23.26 -4.24 -6.60
CA VAL A 632 -23.07 -3.42 -7.81
C VAL A 632 -24.23 -2.43 -7.92
N GLU A 633 -23.94 -1.13 -7.80
CA GLU A 633 -24.97 -0.08 -7.87
C GLU A 633 -25.49 0.09 -9.30
N ASP A 634 -24.58 0.38 -10.25
CA ASP A 634 -24.87 0.65 -11.67
C ASP A 634 -24.08 -0.30 -12.61
N ASN A 635 -24.57 -0.50 -13.84
CA ASN A 635 -23.91 -1.30 -14.90
C ASN A 635 -23.67 -2.78 -14.58
N TYR A 636 -24.61 -3.43 -13.88
CA TYR A 636 -24.50 -4.87 -13.59
C TYR A 636 -24.48 -5.72 -14.88
N ASP A 637 -25.05 -5.23 -15.98
CA ASP A 637 -25.06 -5.91 -17.28
C ASP A 637 -23.64 -6.14 -17.84
N ASP A 638 -22.69 -5.24 -17.56
CA ASP A 638 -21.31 -5.35 -18.05
C ASP A 638 -20.57 -6.58 -17.48
N PHE A 639 -20.99 -7.06 -16.31
CA PHE A 639 -20.40 -8.22 -15.65
C PHE A 639 -20.79 -9.55 -16.31
N LYS A 640 -21.82 -9.57 -17.18
CA LYS A 640 -22.30 -10.76 -17.90
C LYS A 640 -22.70 -11.92 -16.97
N ILE A 641 -23.27 -11.60 -15.81
CA ILE A 641 -23.75 -12.57 -14.82
C ILE A 641 -25.28 -12.61 -14.91
N ASP A 642 -25.85 -13.81 -15.11
CA ASP A 642 -27.28 -14.06 -15.11
C ASP A 642 -27.69 -15.08 -14.03
N CYS A 643 -29.00 -15.26 -13.83
CA CYS A 643 -29.56 -16.27 -12.94
C CYS A 643 -30.72 -16.96 -13.68
N PRO A 644 -30.92 -18.28 -13.55
CA PRO A 644 -32.09 -18.92 -14.12
C PRO A 644 -33.36 -18.40 -13.46
N GLU A 645 -34.33 -17.98 -14.28
CA GLU A 645 -35.58 -17.35 -13.80
C GLU A 645 -36.35 -18.24 -12.82
N ASN A 646 -36.48 -19.53 -13.12
CA ASN A 646 -37.15 -20.50 -12.24
C ASN A 646 -36.48 -20.58 -10.86
N GLU A 647 -35.15 -20.59 -10.81
CA GLU A 647 -34.39 -20.69 -9.56
C GLU A 647 -34.57 -19.41 -8.71
N LEU A 648 -34.66 -18.24 -9.37
CA LEU A 648 -34.87 -16.96 -8.70
C LEU A 648 -36.28 -16.88 -8.08
N ILE A 649 -37.30 -17.34 -8.79
CA ILE A 649 -38.69 -17.32 -8.33
C ILE A 649 -38.92 -18.34 -7.19
N GLU A 650 -38.41 -19.57 -7.34
CA GLU A 650 -38.50 -20.63 -6.31
C GLU A 650 -37.88 -20.23 -4.96
N LEU A 651 -36.93 -19.29 -4.95
CA LEU A 651 -36.35 -18.76 -3.70
C LEU A 651 -37.40 -18.03 -2.84
N PHE A 652 -38.34 -17.32 -3.46
CA PHE A 652 -39.35 -16.51 -2.78
C PHE A 652 -40.66 -17.28 -2.53
N ILE A 653 -40.86 -18.40 -3.23
CA ILE A 653 -42.03 -19.27 -3.12
C ILE A 653 -41.53 -20.66 -2.64
N PRO A 654 -41.52 -20.90 -1.32
CA PRO A 654 -41.11 -22.20 -0.79
C PRO A 654 -42.07 -23.31 -1.22
N GLU A 655 -41.68 -24.58 -1.06
CA GLU A 655 -42.47 -25.77 -1.46
C GLU A 655 -43.89 -25.83 -0.86
N ASN A 656 -44.18 -25.04 0.18
CA ASN A 656 -45.51 -24.89 0.78
C ASN A 656 -46.47 -24.02 -0.05
N GLY A 657 -45.99 -23.39 -1.14
CA GLY A 657 -46.75 -22.52 -2.04
C GLY A 657 -47.04 -21.13 -1.47
N ASP A 658 -46.43 -20.75 -0.34
CA ASP A 658 -46.78 -19.54 0.40
C ASP A 658 -45.66 -18.50 0.32
N ILE A 659 -45.92 -17.37 -0.34
CA ILE A 659 -44.90 -16.33 -0.62
C ILE A 659 -44.24 -15.83 0.67
N ASN A 660 -42.90 -15.87 0.71
CA ASN A 660 -42.10 -15.34 1.82
C ASN A 660 -41.90 -13.81 1.69
N ILE A 661 -42.85 -13.07 2.25
CA ILE A 661 -42.89 -11.60 2.18
C ILE A 661 -41.66 -10.95 2.84
N ASP A 662 -41.15 -11.51 3.93
CA ASP A 662 -39.95 -11.00 4.62
C ASP A 662 -38.73 -11.05 3.72
N LEU A 663 -38.59 -12.11 2.92
CA LEU A 663 -37.48 -12.26 1.99
C LEU A 663 -37.61 -11.36 0.76
N VAL A 664 -38.83 -11.21 0.21
CA VAL A 664 -39.09 -10.32 -0.93
C VAL A 664 -38.83 -8.87 -0.54
N GLU A 665 -39.33 -8.42 0.61
CA GLU A 665 -39.11 -7.05 1.08
C GLU A 665 -37.63 -6.76 1.31
N LYS A 666 -36.89 -7.73 1.86
CA LYS A 666 -35.46 -7.58 2.11
C LYS A 666 -34.65 -7.35 0.84
N HIS A 667 -35.11 -7.90 -0.29
CA HIS A 667 -34.42 -7.85 -1.59
C HIS A 667 -35.17 -7.01 -2.64
N ILE A 668 -36.07 -6.12 -2.20
CA ILE A 668 -36.94 -5.38 -3.12
C ILE A 668 -36.17 -4.47 -4.07
N ASP A 669 -35.11 -3.82 -3.59
CA ASP A 669 -34.30 -2.91 -4.41
C ASP A 669 -33.59 -3.68 -5.53
N GLU A 670 -33.07 -4.87 -5.22
CA GLU A 670 -32.45 -5.77 -6.20
C GLU A 670 -33.46 -6.30 -7.22
N LEU A 671 -34.68 -6.64 -6.79
CA LEU A 671 -35.74 -7.09 -7.69
C LEU A 671 -36.25 -5.98 -8.61
N ILE A 672 -36.34 -4.74 -8.10
CA ILE A 672 -36.72 -3.56 -8.90
C ILE A 672 -35.70 -3.35 -10.04
N LYS A 673 -34.40 -3.53 -9.78
CA LYS A 673 -33.36 -3.38 -10.82
C LYS A 673 -33.57 -4.32 -12.00
N VAL A 674 -34.06 -5.54 -11.74
CA VAL A 674 -34.14 -6.60 -12.75
C VAL A 674 -35.58 -6.90 -13.22
N ARG A 675 -36.55 -6.05 -12.85
CA ARG A 675 -37.98 -6.24 -13.18
C ARG A 675 -38.31 -6.20 -14.66
N GLU A 676 -37.45 -5.60 -15.49
CA GLU A 676 -37.60 -5.59 -16.95
C GLU A 676 -37.03 -6.88 -17.59
N VAL A 677 -36.18 -7.61 -16.87
CA VAL A 677 -35.48 -8.81 -17.35
C VAL A 677 -36.20 -10.09 -16.93
N TYR A 678 -36.78 -10.14 -15.73
CA TYR A 678 -37.44 -11.32 -15.16
C TYR A 678 -38.93 -11.08 -14.92
N ASN A 679 -39.74 -12.13 -15.08
CA ASN A 679 -41.18 -12.06 -14.81
C ASN A 679 -41.51 -12.38 -13.34
N PHE A 680 -41.97 -11.38 -12.60
CA PHE A 680 -42.41 -11.53 -11.20
C PHE A 680 -43.94 -11.64 -11.03
N GLU A 681 -44.66 -12.06 -12.08
CA GLU A 681 -46.13 -12.17 -12.08
C GLU A 681 -46.65 -13.11 -10.98
N GLU A 682 -46.01 -14.26 -10.73
CA GLU A 682 -46.46 -15.20 -9.71
C GLU A 682 -46.41 -14.61 -8.29
N ILE A 683 -45.34 -13.85 -7.99
CA ILE A 683 -45.17 -13.15 -6.70
C ILE A 683 -46.18 -12.02 -6.57
N THR A 684 -46.34 -11.21 -7.62
CA THR A 684 -47.23 -10.04 -7.60
C THR A 684 -48.70 -10.46 -7.50
N GLN A 685 -49.15 -11.46 -8.26
CA GLN A 685 -50.51 -12.00 -8.17
C GLN A 685 -50.82 -12.59 -6.78
N GLY A 686 -49.89 -13.36 -6.20
CA GLY A 686 -50.10 -13.92 -4.87
C GLY A 686 -50.16 -12.86 -3.76
N ILE A 687 -49.39 -11.77 -3.88
CA ILE A 687 -49.50 -10.63 -2.95
C ILE A 687 -50.81 -9.86 -3.17
N GLN A 688 -51.26 -9.67 -4.41
CA GLN A 688 -52.56 -9.04 -4.72
C GLN A 688 -53.72 -9.80 -4.07
N GLU A 689 -53.72 -11.13 -4.10
CA GLU A 689 -54.71 -11.96 -3.40
C GLU A 689 -54.62 -11.80 -1.87
N LYS A 690 -53.41 -11.70 -1.31
CA LYS A 690 -53.23 -11.42 0.13
C LYS A 690 -53.76 -10.03 0.52
N VAL A 691 -53.59 -9.01 -0.32
CA VAL A 691 -54.14 -7.65 -0.13
C VAL A 691 -55.68 -7.68 -0.04
N LYS A 692 -56.36 -8.48 -0.85
CA LYS A 692 -57.84 -8.62 -0.80
C LYS A 692 -58.37 -9.15 0.54
N SER A 693 -57.55 -9.91 1.27
CA SER A 693 -57.95 -10.57 2.53
C SER A 693 -57.48 -9.83 3.79
N ILE A 694 -56.80 -8.69 3.64
CA ILE A 694 -56.14 -8.00 4.75
C ILE A 694 -57.14 -7.39 5.76
N PRO A 695 -56.87 -7.50 7.08
CA PRO A 695 -57.59 -6.76 8.12
C PRO A 695 -57.37 -5.24 8.03
N TYR A 696 -58.40 -4.44 8.32
CA TYR A 696 -58.35 -2.98 8.20
C TYR A 696 -57.40 -2.27 9.19
N ASN A 697 -57.10 -2.93 10.31
CA ASN A 697 -56.27 -2.42 11.40
C ASN A 697 -54.79 -2.78 11.26
N ASP A 698 -54.42 -3.59 10.25
CA ASP A 698 -53.04 -4.01 10.02
C ASP A 698 -52.36 -3.10 8.99
N ASN A 699 -52.02 -1.90 9.44
CA ASN A 699 -51.36 -0.89 8.62
C ASN A 699 -49.93 -1.29 8.21
N VAL A 700 -49.21 -2.01 9.07
CA VAL A 700 -47.83 -2.45 8.81
C VAL A 700 -47.79 -3.47 7.67
N LEU A 701 -48.65 -4.48 7.71
CA LEU A 701 -48.68 -5.50 6.66
C LEU A 701 -49.19 -4.93 5.32
N LEU A 702 -50.11 -3.97 5.36
CA LEU A 702 -50.56 -3.24 4.18
C LEU A 702 -49.41 -2.45 3.54
N GLU A 703 -48.65 -1.72 4.35
CA GLU A 703 -47.49 -0.93 3.90
C GLU A 703 -46.46 -1.82 3.19
N ARG A 704 -46.18 -3.00 3.76
CA ARG A 704 -45.25 -3.98 3.17
C ARG A 704 -45.73 -4.48 1.80
N TYR A 705 -47.01 -4.85 1.68
CA TYR A 705 -47.58 -5.31 0.41
C TYR A 705 -47.59 -4.23 -0.65
N LEU A 706 -48.03 -3.02 -0.30
CA LEU A 706 -48.07 -1.91 -1.23
C LEU A 706 -46.67 -1.51 -1.68
N LYS A 707 -45.67 -1.51 -0.78
CA LYS A 707 -44.27 -1.25 -1.15
C LYS A 707 -43.76 -2.24 -2.20
N ILE A 708 -44.01 -3.54 -2.02
CA ILE A 708 -43.58 -4.56 -2.98
C ILE A 708 -44.30 -4.40 -4.32
N LEU A 709 -45.63 -4.29 -4.30
CA LEU A 709 -46.43 -4.17 -5.52
C LEU A 709 -46.10 -2.90 -6.30
N ASN A 710 -45.95 -1.77 -5.62
CA ASN A 710 -45.59 -0.49 -6.22
C ASN A 710 -44.17 -0.48 -6.80
N GLY A 711 -43.27 -1.34 -6.31
CA GLY A 711 -41.92 -1.50 -6.85
C GLY A 711 -41.88 -2.39 -8.10
N LEU A 712 -42.63 -3.49 -8.09
CA LEU A 712 -42.58 -4.52 -9.12
C LEU A 712 -43.57 -4.31 -10.27
N LEU A 713 -44.69 -3.61 -10.05
CA LEU A 713 -45.71 -3.36 -11.06
C LEU A 713 -45.62 -1.91 -11.57
N ASP A 714 -45.93 -1.73 -12.85
CA ASP A 714 -46.09 -0.40 -13.42
C ASP A 714 -47.43 0.22 -13.03
N PRO A 715 -47.47 1.53 -12.71
CA PRO A 715 -48.71 2.24 -12.41
C PRO A 715 -49.56 2.43 -13.69
N PRO A 716 -50.91 2.39 -13.59
CA PRO A 716 -51.70 2.26 -12.38
C PRO A 716 -51.85 0.79 -11.92
N VAL A 717 -51.50 0.52 -10.66
CA VAL A 717 -51.59 -0.79 -10.03
C VAL A 717 -53.04 -1.04 -9.59
N LYS A 718 -53.75 -1.92 -10.29
CA LYS A 718 -55.14 -2.29 -9.95
C LYS A 718 -55.16 -3.23 -8.76
N LEU A 719 -55.70 -2.76 -7.63
CA LEU A 719 -55.79 -3.52 -6.38
C LEU A 719 -57.22 -3.51 -5.84
N GLU A 720 -57.58 -4.52 -5.05
CA GLU A 720 -58.87 -4.61 -4.37
C GLU A 720 -58.65 -4.86 -2.87
N LEU A 721 -59.38 -4.13 -2.03
CA LEU A 721 -59.35 -4.30 -0.57
C LEU A 721 -60.60 -5.04 -0.10
N SER A 722 -60.52 -5.62 1.10
CA SER A 722 -61.64 -6.34 1.70
C SER A 722 -62.83 -5.41 2.00
N LEU A 723 -64.07 -5.94 1.94
CA LEU A 723 -65.27 -5.17 2.32
C LEU A 723 -65.20 -4.56 3.74
N PRO A 724 -64.68 -5.27 4.77
CA PRO A 724 -64.42 -4.68 6.08
C PRO A 724 -63.47 -3.48 6.04
N PHE A 725 -62.49 -3.47 5.14
CA PHE A 725 -61.58 -2.35 4.95
C PHE A 725 -62.35 -1.10 4.48
N TYR A 726 -63.12 -1.23 3.40
CA TYR A 726 -63.93 -0.12 2.87
C TYR A 726 -64.93 0.41 3.90
N ARG A 727 -65.54 -0.45 4.71
CA ARG A 727 -66.50 -0.06 5.76
C ARG A 727 -65.89 0.79 6.88
N ASN A 728 -64.60 0.68 7.15
CA ASN A 728 -63.94 1.41 8.24
C ASN A 728 -63.12 2.62 7.77
N LEU A 729 -63.04 2.83 6.46
CA LEU A 729 -62.29 3.92 5.84
C LEU A 729 -63.03 5.26 6.05
N THR A 730 -62.58 6.01 7.07
CA THR A 730 -63.13 7.30 7.52
C THR A 730 -62.04 8.38 7.48
N THR A 731 -62.41 9.65 7.45
CA THR A 731 -61.43 10.78 7.50
C THR A 731 -60.49 10.69 8.71
N GLN A 732 -60.99 10.27 9.87
CA GLN A 732 -60.15 10.06 11.07
C GLN A 732 -59.12 8.94 10.90
N LEU A 733 -59.48 7.86 10.19
CA LEU A 733 -58.55 6.76 9.91
C LEU A 733 -57.48 7.19 8.90
N ILE A 734 -57.84 8.00 7.89
CA ILE A 734 -56.90 8.58 6.93
C ILE A 734 -55.86 9.44 7.65
N ASP A 735 -56.30 10.27 8.60
CA ASP A 735 -55.40 11.15 9.35
C ASP A 735 -54.50 10.38 10.34
N SER A 736 -54.88 9.15 10.70
CA SER A 736 -54.11 8.34 11.66
C SER A 736 -52.79 7.80 11.10
N ASN A 737 -52.73 7.47 9.81
CA ASN A 737 -51.53 6.96 9.16
C ASN A 737 -51.58 7.23 7.64
N SER A 738 -50.45 7.66 7.08
CA SER A 738 -50.30 7.95 5.64
C SER A 738 -50.64 6.79 4.70
N ILE A 739 -50.54 5.53 5.13
CA ILE A 739 -50.85 4.37 4.28
C ILE A 739 -52.35 4.26 3.96
N TYR A 740 -53.20 4.82 4.82
CA TYR A 740 -54.63 4.86 4.55
C TYR A 740 -54.99 5.83 3.43
N ILE A 741 -54.07 6.73 3.05
CA ILE A 741 -54.21 7.55 1.83
C ILE A 741 -54.11 6.65 0.59
N ASP A 742 -53.16 5.71 0.55
CA ASP A 742 -53.08 4.70 -0.52
C ASP A 742 -54.34 3.83 -0.55
N ALA A 743 -54.82 3.40 0.62
CA ALA A 743 -56.07 2.65 0.71
C ALA A 743 -57.28 3.45 0.20
N CYS A 744 -57.30 4.77 0.38
CA CYS A 744 -58.31 5.65 -0.20
C CYS A 744 -58.20 5.74 -1.72
N CYS A 745 -56.98 5.86 -2.26
CA CYS A 745 -56.76 5.84 -3.70
C CYS A 745 -57.24 4.52 -4.32
N ILE A 746 -56.98 3.38 -3.67
CA ILE A 746 -57.50 2.06 -4.08
C ILE A 746 -59.03 1.99 -3.95
N ALA A 747 -59.62 2.62 -2.93
CA ALA A 747 -61.07 2.70 -2.80
C ALA A 747 -61.69 3.57 -3.92
N ILE A 748 -61.03 4.64 -4.35
CA ILE A 748 -61.45 5.48 -5.48
C ILE A 748 -61.30 4.71 -6.80
N SER A 749 -60.21 3.96 -7.00
CA SER A 749 -60.04 3.12 -8.19
C SER A 749 -61.16 2.09 -8.33
N ASN A 750 -61.62 1.53 -7.20
CA ASN A 750 -62.73 0.57 -7.14
C ASN A 750 -64.06 1.22 -6.73
N PHE A 751 -64.31 2.45 -7.21
CA PHE A 751 -65.41 3.29 -6.77
C PHE A 751 -66.75 2.56 -6.62
N LEU A 752 -67.16 1.73 -7.60
CA LEU A 752 -68.46 1.05 -7.55
C LEU A 752 -68.58 0.09 -6.36
N ILE A 753 -67.52 -0.67 -6.07
CA ILE A 753 -67.53 -1.66 -4.98
C ILE A 753 -67.47 -0.93 -3.64
N SER A 754 -66.58 0.06 -3.51
CA SER A 754 -66.38 0.81 -2.26
C SER A 754 -67.59 1.68 -1.92
N TYR A 755 -68.13 2.42 -2.89
CA TYR A 755 -69.33 3.27 -2.74
C TYR A 755 -70.57 2.47 -2.36
N SER A 756 -70.88 1.37 -3.06
CA SER A 756 -72.11 0.62 -2.82
C SER A 756 -72.11 -0.13 -1.49
N ASN A 757 -70.93 -0.41 -0.91
CA ASN A 757 -70.80 -1.26 0.27
C ASN A 757 -70.35 -0.53 1.55
N SER A 758 -70.10 0.78 1.50
CA SER A 758 -69.64 1.57 2.65
C SER A 758 -70.23 2.98 2.72
N SER A 759 -71.12 3.21 3.70
CA SER A 759 -71.61 4.56 4.04
C SER A 759 -70.51 5.46 4.63
N ASN A 760 -69.51 4.88 5.29
CA ASN A 760 -68.36 5.61 5.83
C ASN A 760 -67.47 6.16 4.72
N PHE A 761 -67.26 5.40 3.64
CA PHE A 761 -66.53 5.87 2.47
C PHE A 761 -67.31 7.00 1.76
N GLN A 762 -68.64 6.86 1.60
CA GLN A 762 -69.50 7.93 1.08
C GLN A 762 -69.35 9.22 1.87
N ASN A 763 -69.40 9.14 3.22
CA ASN A 763 -69.20 10.31 4.08
C ASN A 763 -67.79 10.91 3.97
N THR A 764 -66.78 10.07 3.73
CA THR A 764 -65.39 10.49 3.55
C THR A 764 -65.20 11.26 2.25
N LEU A 765 -65.78 10.78 1.15
CA LEU A 765 -65.76 11.45 -0.16
C LEU A 765 -66.37 12.86 -0.11
N THR A 766 -67.35 13.11 0.76
CA THR A 766 -67.96 14.44 0.92
C THR A 766 -67.09 15.41 1.74
N ASN A 767 -66.27 14.89 2.66
CA ASN A 767 -65.67 15.69 3.75
C ASN A 767 -64.13 15.74 3.71
N PHE A 768 -63.50 15.52 2.55
CA PHE A 768 -62.05 15.65 2.45
C PHE A 768 -61.57 17.07 2.83
N SER A 769 -60.51 17.14 3.62
CA SER A 769 -59.79 18.39 3.89
C SER A 769 -58.88 18.76 2.71
N GLN A 770 -58.47 20.02 2.61
CA GLN A 770 -57.53 20.45 1.56
C GLN A 770 -56.17 19.73 1.64
N ASP A 771 -55.68 19.47 2.87
CA ASP A 771 -54.43 18.72 3.07
C ASP A 771 -54.56 17.25 2.61
N GLN A 772 -55.73 16.62 2.85
CA GLN A 772 -56.02 15.27 2.36
C GLN A 772 -56.09 15.22 0.83
N ILE A 773 -56.72 16.21 0.19
CA ILE A 773 -56.76 16.31 -1.27
C ILE A 773 -55.35 16.41 -1.85
N ARG A 774 -54.48 17.24 -1.27
CA ARG A 774 -53.09 17.36 -1.70
C ARG A 774 -52.36 16.01 -1.61
N LYS A 775 -52.44 15.33 -0.46
CA LYS A 775 -51.79 14.02 -0.26
C LYS A 775 -52.38 12.92 -1.14
N LEU A 776 -53.68 12.95 -1.45
CA LEU A 776 -54.32 12.05 -2.41
C LEU A 776 -53.79 12.31 -3.82
N SER A 777 -53.67 13.59 -4.22
CA SER A 777 -53.14 13.96 -5.55
C SER A 777 -51.71 13.46 -5.78
N GLU A 778 -50.89 13.41 -4.73
CA GLU A 778 -49.51 12.91 -4.79
C GLU A 778 -49.41 11.40 -5.06
N LYS A 779 -50.46 10.62 -4.72
CA LYS A 779 -50.45 9.15 -4.73
C LYS A 779 -51.44 8.49 -5.69
N ILE A 780 -52.51 9.18 -6.08
CA ILE A 780 -53.63 8.56 -6.81
C ILE A 780 -53.24 7.97 -8.16
N GLU A 781 -52.35 8.61 -8.92
CA GLU A 781 -51.82 8.11 -10.21
C GLU A 781 -51.11 6.75 -10.09
N GLN A 782 -50.70 6.34 -8.88
CA GLN A 782 -50.16 5.01 -8.63
C GLN A 782 -51.22 3.91 -8.80
N TYR A 783 -52.50 4.21 -8.54
CA TYR A 783 -53.58 3.22 -8.48
C TYR A 783 -54.70 3.49 -9.48
N PHE A 784 -54.92 4.75 -9.87
CA PHE A 784 -55.97 5.17 -10.77
C PHE A 784 -55.52 6.36 -11.60
N SER A 785 -55.52 6.20 -12.93
CA SER A 785 -55.00 7.23 -13.82
C SER A 785 -55.87 8.49 -13.77
N TYR A 786 -55.26 9.66 -14.02
CA TYR A 786 -56.02 10.91 -14.16
C TYR A 786 -57.16 10.79 -15.18
N ASN A 787 -56.89 10.17 -16.33
CA ASN A 787 -57.88 9.94 -17.38
C ASN A 787 -59.05 9.08 -16.90
N ASP A 788 -58.79 8.02 -16.14
CA ASP A 788 -59.85 7.16 -15.60
C ASP A 788 -60.67 7.88 -14.53
N LEU A 789 -60.04 8.72 -13.70
CA LEU A 789 -60.75 9.56 -12.72
C LEU A 789 -61.62 10.61 -13.39
N LEU A 790 -61.12 11.24 -14.45
CA LEU A 790 -61.89 12.18 -15.27
C LEU A 790 -63.09 11.49 -15.93
N LYS A 791 -62.87 10.30 -16.51
CA LYS A 791 -63.92 9.45 -17.09
C LYS A 791 -64.97 9.07 -16.05
N LEU A 792 -64.53 8.66 -14.85
CA LEU A 792 -65.42 8.32 -13.74
C LEU A 792 -66.34 9.49 -13.41
N LYS A 793 -65.78 10.69 -13.19
CA LYS A 793 -66.55 11.87 -12.77
C LYS A 793 -67.46 12.42 -13.87
N ALA A 794 -67.01 12.45 -15.11
CA ALA A 794 -67.79 13.01 -16.22
C ALA A 794 -68.95 12.12 -16.67
N THR A 795 -68.87 10.80 -16.45
CA THR A 795 -69.87 9.84 -16.99
C THR A 795 -70.85 9.31 -15.94
N ARG A 796 -70.45 9.21 -14.66
CA ARG A 796 -71.25 8.54 -13.62
C ARG A 796 -72.07 9.52 -12.79
N VAL A 797 -73.37 9.23 -12.67
CA VAL A 797 -74.31 10.06 -11.90
C VAL A 797 -74.05 9.96 -10.40
N GLU A 798 -73.59 8.80 -9.92
CA GLU A 798 -73.31 8.53 -8.51
C GLU A 798 -72.20 9.42 -7.93
N THR A 799 -71.36 9.98 -8.80
CA THR A 799 -70.26 10.88 -8.43
C THR A 799 -70.69 12.35 -8.32
N ASP A 800 -71.89 12.71 -8.78
CA ASP A 800 -72.37 14.11 -8.86
C ASP A 800 -72.52 14.75 -7.47
N GLN A 801 -72.82 13.95 -6.45
CA GLN A 801 -72.99 14.41 -5.06
C GLN A 801 -71.67 14.65 -4.30
N TYR A 802 -70.50 14.43 -4.91
CA TYR A 802 -69.18 14.51 -4.27
C TYR A 802 -68.30 15.60 -4.88
N PRO A 803 -68.48 16.88 -4.50
CA PRO A 803 -67.75 18.00 -5.08
C PRO A 803 -66.25 17.97 -4.78
N LYS A 804 -65.83 17.30 -3.70
CA LYS A 804 -64.41 17.15 -3.35
C LYS A 804 -63.59 16.34 -4.36
N LEU A 805 -64.24 15.52 -5.19
CA LEU A 805 -63.57 14.86 -6.32
C LEU A 805 -63.21 15.86 -7.43
N ASN A 806 -63.97 16.95 -7.58
CA ASN A 806 -63.63 18.04 -8.50
C ASN A 806 -62.40 18.80 -8.01
N ASP A 807 -62.35 19.07 -6.69
CA ASP A 807 -61.17 19.69 -6.06
C ASP A 807 -59.92 18.83 -6.28
N LEU A 808 -60.02 17.50 -6.17
CA LEU A 808 -58.92 16.56 -6.44
C LEU A 808 -58.50 16.55 -7.93
N LEU A 809 -59.46 16.51 -8.85
CA LEU A 809 -59.17 16.59 -10.30
C LEU A 809 -58.52 17.92 -10.68
N PHE A 810 -58.93 19.02 -10.05
CA PHE A 810 -58.35 20.33 -10.27
C PHE A 810 -56.92 20.41 -9.70
N GLU A 811 -56.67 19.89 -8.50
CA GLU A 811 -55.32 19.82 -7.91
C GLU A 811 -54.38 18.97 -8.79
N LEU A 812 -54.85 17.86 -9.35
CA LEU A 812 -54.08 17.07 -10.33
C LEU A 812 -53.82 17.80 -11.65
N THR A 813 -54.70 18.71 -12.03
CA THR A 813 -54.57 19.52 -13.25
C THR A 813 -53.52 20.61 -13.07
N THR A 814 -53.38 21.19 -11.87
CA THR A 814 -52.48 22.32 -11.59
C THR A 814 -51.20 21.94 -10.84
N GLY A 815 -51.14 20.74 -10.29
CA GLY A 815 -50.05 20.24 -9.45
C GLY A 815 -48.79 19.80 -10.19
N PRO A 816 -47.70 19.49 -9.45
CA PRO A 816 -46.39 19.13 -10.01
C PRO A 816 -46.35 17.74 -10.66
N GLN A 817 -47.26 16.84 -10.30
CA GLN A 817 -47.45 15.55 -10.99
C GLN A 817 -48.46 15.74 -12.11
N THR A 818 -48.03 16.38 -13.19
CA THR A 818 -48.87 16.66 -14.36
C THR A 818 -49.42 15.38 -14.99
N MET A 819 -50.64 15.48 -15.55
CA MET A 819 -51.41 14.40 -16.19
C MET A 819 -50.49 13.45 -16.99
N LYS A 820 -50.27 12.20 -16.57
CA LYS A 820 -49.28 11.35 -17.24
C LYS A 820 -49.78 10.80 -18.59
N ASN A 821 -51.06 10.45 -18.65
CA ASN A 821 -51.71 9.91 -19.84
C ASN A 821 -53.13 10.48 -19.94
N VAL A 822 -53.44 11.19 -21.02
CA VAL A 822 -54.78 11.75 -21.29
C VAL A 822 -55.25 11.29 -22.65
N ASP A 823 -56.44 10.71 -22.72
CA ASP A 823 -57.10 10.36 -23.98
C ASP A 823 -57.73 11.61 -24.58
N ILE A 824 -56.94 12.37 -25.34
CA ILE A 824 -57.32 13.69 -25.85
C ILE A 824 -58.57 13.63 -26.73
N ASN A 825 -58.75 12.53 -27.46
CA ASN A 825 -59.90 12.30 -28.31
C ASN A 825 -61.16 12.18 -27.45
N TRP A 826 -61.14 11.30 -26.45
CA TRP A 826 -62.29 11.16 -25.55
C TRP A 826 -62.63 12.46 -24.80
N VAL A 827 -61.61 13.22 -24.37
CA VAL A 827 -61.78 14.52 -23.70
C VAL A 827 -62.49 15.53 -24.59
N ILE A 828 -62.05 15.69 -25.84
CA ILE A 828 -62.63 16.67 -26.77
C ILE A 828 -64.06 16.28 -27.18
N GLU A 829 -64.33 14.98 -27.35
CA GLU A 829 -65.68 14.48 -27.63
C GLU A 829 -66.65 14.77 -26.46
N ASN A 830 -66.17 14.66 -25.21
CA ASN A 830 -67.00 14.78 -24.01
C ASN A 830 -66.83 16.10 -23.24
N LEU A 831 -66.25 17.13 -23.86
CA LEU A 831 -65.89 18.39 -23.20
C LEU A 831 -67.10 19.10 -22.55
N GLU A 832 -68.28 19.05 -23.18
CA GLU A 832 -69.53 19.54 -22.61
C GLU A 832 -69.84 18.92 -21.24
N LYS A 833 -69.67 17.60 -21.11
CA LYS A 833 -69.91 16.89 -19.84
C LYS A 833 -68.86 17.28 -18.81
N ILE A 834 -67.60 17.38 -19.22
CA ILE A 834 -66.48 17.77 -18.35
C ILE A 834 -66.69 19.18 -17.80
N LYS A 835 -67.08 20.13 -18.65
CA LYS A 835 -67.45 21.50 -18.23
C LYS A 835 -68.59 21.50 -17.21
N SER A 836 -69.65 20.73 -17.45
CA SER A 836 -70.84 20.74 -16.58
C SER A 836 -70.73 19.98 -15.25
N LYS A 837 -69.75 19.07 -15.12
CA LYS A 837 -69.65 18.13 -13.97
C LYS A 837 -68.34 18.24 -13.19
N VAL A 838 -67.28 18.76 -13.81
CA VAL A 838 -65.92 18.78 -13.27
C VAL A 838 -65.41 20.22 -13.13
N PHE A 839 -65.49 21.02 -14.19
CA PHE A 839 -64.96 22.39 -14.24
C PHE A 839 -66.06 23.41 -14.53
N ASP A 840 -66.95 23.61 -13.55
CA ASP A 840 -68.12 24.48 -13.67
C ASP A 840 -67.77 25.98 -13.87
N GLU A 841 -66.53 26.37 -13.55
CA GLU A 841 -65.99 27.72 -13.74
C GLU A 841 -65.19 27.83 -15.05
N GLU A 842 -65.47 28.85 -15.87
CA GLU A 842 -64.77 29.07 -17.16
C GLU A 842 -63.25 29.21 -17.00
N GLU A 843 -62.80 29.82 -15.90
CA GLU A 843 -61.37 29.97 -15.60
C GLU A 843 -60.68 28.61 -15.42
N LYS A 844 -61.31 27.67 -14.69
CA LYS A 844 -60.79 26.31 -14.48
C LYS A 844 -60.78 25.51 -15.77
N LEU A 845 -61.82 25.65 -16.60
CA LEU A 845 -61.89 25.02 -17.91
C LEU A 845 -60.78 25.54 -18.84
N SER A 846 -60.51 26.85 -18.83
CA SER A 846 -59.42 27.43 -19.62
C SER A 846 -58.06 26.87 -19.22
N ILE A 847 -57.78 26.78 -17.91
CA ILE A 847 -56.53 26.19 -17.39
C ILE A 847 -56.42 24.71 -17.80
N PHE A 848 -57.54 23.96 -17.74
CA PHE A 848 -57.57 22.59 -18.20
C PHE A 848 -57.24 22.47 -19.70
N ILE A 849 -57.83 23.32 -20.55
CA ILE A 849 -57.54 23.34 -22.00
C ILE A 849 -56.07 23.69 -22.28
N GLU A 850 -55.50 24.64 -21.55
CA GLU A 850 -54.07 24.99 -21.67
C GLU A 850 -53.17 23.80 -21.32
N ASN A 851 -53.50 23.06 -20.26
CA ASN A 851 -52.71 21.90 -19.85
C ASN A 851 -52.81 20.74 -20.84
N ILE A 852 -53.99 20.48 -21.42
CA ILE A 852 -54.15 19.37 -22.38
C ILE A 852 -53.48 19.62 -23.74
N ASP A 853 -53.02 20.85 -24.02
CA ASP A 853 -52.27 21.19 -25.23
C ASP A 853 -51.00 20.33 -25.40
N ALA A 854 -50.43 19.83 -24.31
CA ALA A 854 -49.27 18.94 -24.33
C ALA A 854 -49.51 17.67 -25.17
N TRP A 855 -50.76 17.18 -25.27
CA TRP A 855 -51.13 15.97 -26.03
C TRP A 855 -51.66 16.24 -27.45
N HIS A 856 -51.44 17.44 -28.00
CA HIS A 856 -51.91 17.82 -29.35
C HIS A 856 -51.57 16.81 -30.45
N LYS A 857 -50.43 16.09 -30.34
CA LYS A 857 -50.00 15.09 -31.35
C LYS A 857 -50.90 13.86 -31.43
N GLU A 858 -51.63 13.54 -30.37
CA GLU A 858 -52.48 12.33 -30.29
C GLU A 858 -53.91 12.59 -30.80
N PHE A 859 -54.20 13.84 -31.21
CA PHE A 859 -55.51 14.25 -31.68
C PHE A 859 -55.84 13.69 -33.08
N THR A 860 -56.77 12.74 -33.15
CA THR A 860 -57.17 12.06 -34.39
C THR A 860 -58.65 12.20 -34.73
N LEU A 861 -59.49 12.70 -33.83
CA LEU A 861 -60.94 12.86 -34.06
C LEU A 861 -61.30 13.61 -35.34
N GLU A 862 -62.44 13.20 -35.91
CA GLU A 862 -63.11 13.94 -36.97
C GLU A 862 -63.91 15.11 -36.39
N ILE A 863 -63.94 16.22 -37.12
CA ILE A 863 -64.54 17.48 -36.65
C ILE A 863 -66.03 17.36 -36.24
N PRO A 864 -66.89 16.59 -36.92
CA PRO A 864 -68.26 16.38 -36.48
C PRO A 864 -68.40 15.66 -35.13
N GLN A 865 -67.37 14.95 -34.68
CA GLN A 865 -67.36 14.24 -33.39
C GLN A 865 -66.91 15.14 -32.23
N CYS A 866 -66.24 16.26 -32.52
CA CYS A 866 -65.84 17.22 -31.49
C CYS A 866 -67.05 17.87 -30.81
N SER A 867 -66.93 18.14 -29.51
CA SER A 867 -67.92 18.90 -28.74
C SER A 867 -68.00 20.36 -29.22
N ASN A 868 -69.17 20.98 -29.14
CA ASN A 868 -69.34 22.36 -29.60
C ASN A 868 -68.53 23.38 -28.78
N GLU A 869 -68.25 23.05 -27.51
CA GLU A 869 -67.51 23.89 -26.58
C GLU A 869 -66.07 24.15 -27.03
N ILE A 870 -65.41 23.19 -27.70
CA ILE A 870 -64.01 23.35 -28.12
C ILE A 870 -63.86 24.46 -29.17
N PHE A 871 -64.89 24.67 -30.00
CA PHE A 871 -64.87 25.68 -31.06
C PHE A 871 -64.94 27.11 -30.52
N GLY A 872 -65.40 27.29 -29.26
CA GLY A 872 -65.31 28.56 -28.55
C GLY A 872 -63.86 29.02 -28.32
N PHE A 873 -62.92 28.08 -28.26
CA PHE A 873 -61.50 28.34 -28.01
C PHE A 873 -60.68 28.64 -29.28
N PHE A 874 -61.29 28.73 -30.47
CA PHE A 874 -60.58 29.03 -31.72
C PHE A 874 -59.78 30.35 -31.73
N GLY A 875 -60.08 31.28 -30.82
CA GLY A 875 -59.30 32.50 -30.63
C GLY A 875 -57.93 32.29 -29.95
N ARG A 876 -57.69 31.11 -29.36
CA ARG A 876 -56.44 30.70 -28.70
C ARG A 876 -55.55 29.90 -29.64
N SER A 877 -55.23 30.46 -30.82
CA SER A 877 -54.31 29.84 -31.78
C SER A 877 -52.86 29.80 -31.29
N ASP A 878 -52.57 30.33 -30.09
CA ASP A 878 -51.32 30.12 -29.37
C ASP A 878 -51.14 28.66 -28.92
N LEU A 879 -52.25 27.92 -28.76
CA LEU A 879 -52.25 26.49 -28.39
C LEU A 879 -52.20 25.60 -29.64
N LYS A 880 -51.26 24.66 -29.69
CA LYS A 880 -51.04 23.77 -30.84
C LYS A 880 -52.21 22.82 -31.09
N LEU A 881 -52.87 22.35 -30.04
CA LEU A 881 -54.06 21.52 -30.14
C LEU A 881 -55.19 22.28 -30.85
N ILE A 882 -55.41 23.53 -30.47
CA ILE A 882 -56.43 24.38 -31.09
C ILE A 882 -56.05 24.70 -32.54
N GLU A 883 -54.77 24.98 -32.82
CA GLU A 883 -54.26 25.16 -34.19
C GLU A 883 -54.55 23.93 -35.07
N LEU A 884 -54.26 22.72 -34.60
CA LEU A 884 -54.55 21.47 -35.31
C LEU A 884 -56.06 21.25 -35.54
N ILE A 885 -56.90 21.57 -34.55
CA ILE A 885 -58.36 21.47 -34.70
C ILE A 885 -58.84 22.48 -35.75
N ILE A 886 -58.30 23.70 -35.79
CA ILE A 886 -58.61 24.69 -36.83
C ILE A 886 -58.19 24.17 -38.21
N GLU A 887 -56.99 23.62 -38.36
CA GLU A 887 -56.51 23.04 -39.62
C GLU A 887 -57.42 21.91 -40.11
N LYS A 888 -57.74 20.93 -39.24
CA LYS A 888 -58.69 19.86 -39.57
C LYS A 888 -60.09 20.38 -39.87
N THR A 889 -60.53 21.45 -39.22
CA THR A 889 -61.82 22.11 -39.52
C THR A 889 -61.79 22.67 -40.93
N LEU A 890 -60.70 23.32 -41.35
CA LEU A 890 -60.54 23.81 -42.72
C LEU A 890 -60.51 22.66 -43.74
N GLU A 891 -59.81 21.56 -43.44
CA GLU A 891 -59.81 20.35 -44.28
C GLU A 891 -61.20 19.73 -44.40
N TYR A 892 -61.95 19.64 -43.30
CA TYR A 892 -63.32 19.14 -43.27
C TYR A 892 -64.21 19.95 -44.22
N PHE A 893 -64.25 21.28 -44.09
CA PHE A 893 -65.02 22.13 -45.01
C PHE A 893 -64.50 22.09 -46.45
N ASN A 894 -63.20 21.84 -46.66
CA ASN A 894 -62.65 21.68 -48.00
C ASN A 894 -63.07 20.36 -48.66
N GLY A 895 -63.27 19.30 -47.87
CA GLY A 895 -63.71 17.98 -48.32
C GLY A 895 -65.22 17.83 -48.47
N LEU A 896 -66.03 18.72 -47.90
CA LEU A 896 -67.48 18.68 -48.04
C LEU A 896 -67.94 18.86 -49.50
N SER A 897 -68.95 18.09 -49.89
CA SER A 897 -69.61 18.27 -51.18
C SER A 897 -70.37 19.60 -51.21
N LYS A 898 -70.59 20.11 -52.43
CA LYS A 898 -71.37 21.31 -52.66
C LYS A 898 -72.77 21.23 -52.02
N ASP A 899 -73.44 20.09 -52.14
CA ASP A 899 -74.80 19.90 -51.63
C ASP A 899 -74.84 19.96 -50.09
N ASN A 900 -73.87 19.34 -49.40
CA ASN A 900 -73.80 19.36 -47.94
C ASN A 900 -73.53 20.77 -47.41
N LEU A 901 -72.65 21.52 -48.08
CA LEU A 901 -72.38 22.92 -47.74
C LEU A 901 -73.63 23.78 -47.91
N LEU A 902 -74.38 23.56 -48.99
CA LEU A 902 -75.59 24.30 -49.26
C LEU A 902 -76.69 23.99 -48.23
N ILE A 903 -76.82 22.74 -47.79
CA ILE A 903 -77.71 22.36 -46.67
C ILE A 903 -77.29 23.10 -45.39
N SER A 904 -75.99 23.15 -45.06
CA SER A 904 -75.50 23.84 -43.86
C SER A 904 -75.87 25.33 -43.84
N PHE A 905 -75.84 25.98 -45.01
CA PHE A 905 -76.21 27.39 -45.15
C PHE A 905 -77.70 27.65 -44.96
N ARG A 906 -78.56 26.67 -45.26
CA ARG A 906 -80.02 26.76 -45.14
C ARG A 906 -80.53 26.44 -43.74
N GLU A 907 -80.00 25.40 -43.10
CA GLU A 907 -80.61 24.78 -41.91
C GLU A 907 -79.98 25.20 -40.56
N GLU A 908 -78.93 26.02 -40.56
CA GLU A 908 -78.15 26.38 -39.35
C GLU A 908 -77.73 25.15 -38.50
N ASN A 909 -77.37 24.06 -39.18
CA ASN A 909 -76.98 22.80 -38.55
C ASN A 909 -75.62 22.88 -37.82
N LYS A 910 -75.13 21.75 -37.28
CA LYS A 910 -73.84 21.71 -36.56
C LYS A 910 -72.69 22.28 -37.41
N ASP A 911 -72.65 21.99 -38.70
CA ASP A 911 -71.62 22.52 -39.61
C ASP A 911 -71.70 24.05 -39.73
N PHE A 912 -72.90 24.63 -39.73
CA PHE A 912 -73.06 26.08 -39.69
C PHE A 912 -72.53 26.69 -38.38
N LEU A 913 -72.77 26.04 -37.24
CA LEU A 913 -72.24 26.49 -35.94
C LEU A 913 -70.70 26.43 -35.90
N ILE A 914 -70.10 25.39 -36.48
CA ILE A 914 -68.64 25.26 -36.59
C ILE A 914 -68.10 26.37 -37.49
N LEU A 915 -68.72 26.58 -38.66
CA LEU A 915 -68.34 27.65 -39.59
C LEU A 915 -68.47 29.03 -38.93
N LYS A 916 -69.51 29.22 -38.12
CA LYS A 916 -69.74 30.45 -37.35
C LYS A 916 -68.63 30.72 -36.36
N SER A 917 -68.27 29.72 -35.56
CA SER A 917 -67.16 29.82 -34.61
C SER A 917 -65.83 30.05 -35.33
N LEU A 918 -65.61 29.39 -36.47
CA LEU A 918 -64.43 29.58 -37.31
C LEU A 918 -64.31 31.01 -37.81
N ILE A 919 -65.37 31.57 -38.42
CA ILE A 919 -65.35 32.94 -38.99
C ILE A 919 -65.22 34.01 -37.90
N ASN A 920 -65.82 33.78 -36.73
CA ASN A 920 -65.81 34.77 -35.64
C ASN A 920 -64.46 34.86 -34.92
N ASN A 921 -63.79 33.72 -34.78
CA ASN A 921 -62.60 33.60 -33.95
C ASN A 921 -61.30 33.40 -34.75
N TYR A 922 -61.39 33.08 -36.05
CA TYR A 922 -60.25 32.81 -36.93
C TYR A 922 -60.43 33.39 -38.34
N GLN A 923 -59.34 33.79 -39.00
CA GLN A 923 -59.35 34.34 -40.37
C GLN A 923 -58.79 33.31 -41.38
N PRO A 924 -59.65 32.51 -42.05
CA PRO A 924 -59.20 31.51 -43.03
C PRO A 924 -58.59 32.16 -44.27
N LYS A 925 -57.49 31.57 -44.80
CA LYS A 925 -56.78 32.08 -45.98
C LYS A 925 -57.57 31.90 -47.30
N SER A 926 -58.30 30.80 -47.43
CA SER A 926 -59.10 30.48 -48.62
C SER A 926 -60.03 29.29 -48.37
N PHE A 927 -61.14 29.22 -49.09
CA PHE A 927 -62.07 28.08 -49.07
C PHE A 927 -61.94 27.19 -50.33
N SER A 928 -62.52 25.98 -50.31
CA SER A 928 -62.51 25.07 -51.47
C SER A 928 -63.36 25.57 -52.64
N ALA A 929 -63.11 25.04 -53.84
CA ALA A 929 -63.94 25.32 -55.02
C ALA A 929 -65.40 24.89 -54.82
N ALA A 930 -65.65 23.80 -54.09
CA ALA A 930 -66.99 23.35 -53.72
C ALA A 930 -67.69 24.37 -52.81
N PHE A 931 -66.98 24.92 -51.82
CA PHE A 931 -67.48 26.01 -50.96
C PHE A 931 -67.84 27.25 -51.76
N TYR A 932 -66.96 27.70 -52.66
CA TYR A 932 -67.28 28.82 -53.54
C TYR A 932 -68.48 28.52 -54.44
N SER A 933 -68.62 27.30 -54.95
CA SER A 933 -69.78 26.94 -55.78
C SER A 933 -71.06 26.83 -54.97
N ALA A 934 -71.01 26.34 -53.72
CA ALA A 934 -72.16 26.29 -52.84
C ALA A 934 -72.60 27.70 -52.44
N TYR A 935 -71.65 28.58 -52.13
CA TYR A 935 -71.91 30.00 -51.88
C TYR A 935 -72.49 30.68 -53.13
N ASP A 936 -71.91 30.44 -54.30
CA ASP A 936 -72.39 30.97 -55.59
C ASP A 936 -73.84 30.56 -55.87
N ASP A 937 -74.17 29.27 -55.71
CA ASP A 937 -75.54 28.77 -55.87
C ASP A 937 -76.49 29.32 -54.80
N PHE A 938 -76.06 29.39 -53.54
CA PHE A 938 -76.87 29.91 -52.44
C PHE A 938 -77.23 31.39 -52.67
N ILE A 939 -76.24 32.23 -53.01
CA ILE A 939 -76.47 33.65 -53.32
C ILE A 939 -77.29 33.81 -54.60
N LYS A 940 -77.10 32.97 -55.62
CA LYS A 940 -77.95 32.98 -56.83
C LYS A 940 -79.38 32.54 -56.54
N GLY A 941 -79.58 31.56 -55.66
CA GLY A 941 -80.89 31.12 -55.19
C GLY A 941 -81.62 32.24 -54.46
N ILE A 942 -80.92 32.96 -53.57
CA ILE A 942 -81.44 34.19 -52.96
C ILE A 942 -81.79 35.20 -54.05
N ALA A 943 -80.94 35.38 -55.07
CA ALA A 943 -81.18 36.31 -56.16
C ALA A 943 -82.33 35.91 -57.11
N LEU A 944 -82.66 34.62 -57.23
CA LEU A 944 -83.83 34.13 -57.96
C LEU A 944 -85.12 34.23 -57.14
N GLY A 945 -85.00 34.30 -55.81
CA GLY A 945 -86.13 34.23 -54.87
C GLY A 945 -86.47 32.80 -54.43
N ASP A 946 -85.60 31.83 -54.75
CA ASP A 946 -85.75 30.42 -54.40
C ASP A 946 -85.30 30.11 -52.95
N GLU A 947 -84.55 31.01 -52.32
CA GLU A 947 -83.99 30.88 -50.97
C GLU A 947 -84.42 32.01 -50.05
N ASN A 948 -84.54 31.75 -48.75
CA ASN A 948 -84.80 32.77 -47.74
C ASN A 948 -83.53 33.57 -47.40
N ILE A 949 -83.71 34.85 -47.07
CA ILE A 949 -82.62 35.75 -46.68
C ILE A 949 -82.17 35.45 -45.24
N PRO A 950 -80.89 35.08 -45.01
CA PRO A 950 -80.37 34.81 -43.67
C PRO A 950 -79.93 36.09 -42.95
N ASN A 951 -79.62 36.00 -41.65
CA ASN A 951 -79.08 37.13 -40.88
C ASN A 951 -77.67 37.52 -41.39
N ILE A 952 -77.53 38.78 -41.81
CA ILE A 952 -76.37 39.34 -42.53
C ILE A 952 -75.02 39.14 -41.82
N GLY A 953 -74.99 39.08 -40.48
CA GLY A 953 -73.75 39.20 -39.70
C GLY A 953 -72.58 38.30 -40.15
N ILE A 954 -72.82 36.99 -40.33
CA ILE A 954 -71.75 36.05 -40.76
C ILE A 954 -71.39 36.22 -42.23
N TRP A 955 -72.38 36.48 -43.06
CA TRP A 955 -72.27 36.54 -44.51
C TRP A 955 -71.44 37.75 -44.94
N ASP A 956 -71.57 38.85 -44.21
CA ASP A 956 -70.76 40.04 -44.40
C ASP A 956 -69.29 39.84 -44.07
N ARG A 957 -69.00 39.10 -43.00
CA ARG A 957 -67.63 38.72 -42.65
C ARG A 957 -67.07 37.76 -43.68
N LEU A 958 -67.88 36.82 -44.16
CA LEU A 958 -67.50 35.85 -45.18
C LEU A 958 -67.13 36.52 -46.52
N ILE A 959 -67.89 37.54 -46.97
CA ILE A 959 -67.58 38.32 -48.18
C ILE A 959 -66.17 38.93 -48.12
N ASN A 960 -65.72 39.37 -46.94
CA ASN A 960 -64.40 39.96 -46.77
C ASN A 960 -63.27 38.92 -46.79
N LEU A 961 -63.57 37.64 -46.51
CA LEU A 961 -62.61 36.53 -46.45
C LEU A 961 -62.51 35.75 -47.78
N MET A 962 -63.41 35.99 -48.73
CA MET A 962 -63.51 35.26 -50.00
C MET A 962 -62.69 35.89 -51.14
N ASP A 963 -62.28 35.09 -52.13
CA ASP A 963 -61.48 35.52 -53.29
C ASP A 963 -62.26 36.51 -54.16
N GLU A 964 -61.72 37.73 -54.29
CA GLU A 964 -62.33 38.82 -55.04
C GLU A 964 -62.66 38.47 -56.51
N LYS A 965 -61.85 37.65 -57.18
CA LYS A 965 -62.10 37.25 -58.57
C LYS A 965 -63.30 36.32 -58.68
N LYS A 966 -63.44 35.37 -57.75
CA LYS A 966 -64.59 34.44 -57.71
C LYS A 966 -65.87 35.19 -57.35
N LEU A 967 -65.82 36.06 -56.34
CA LEU A 967 -66.94 36.94 -56.00
C LEU A 967 -67.34 37.81 -57.18
N ARG A 968 -66.38 38.35 -57.93
CA ARG A 968 -66.67 39.12 -59.15
C ARG A 968 -67.41 38.30 -60.19
N SER A 969 -67.07 37.03 -60.37
CA SER A 969 -67.83 36.12 -61.24
C SER A 969 -69.25 35.90 -60.72
N THR A 970 -69.39 35.49 -59.45
CA THR A 970 -70.69 35.23 -58.79
C THR A 970 -71.61 36.43 -58.87
N PHE A 971 -71.17 37.59 -58.37
CA PHE A 971 -72.00 38.78 -58.32
C PHE A 971 -72.27 39.39 -59.71
N THR A 972 -71.45 39.11 -60.73
CA THR A 972 -71.80 39.46 -62.12
C THR A 972 -72.97 38.64 -62.64
N VAL A 973 -73.03 37.34 -62.32
CA VAL A 973 -74.16 36.47 -62.68
C VAL A 973 -75.39 36.81 -61.85
N VAL A 974 -75.23 37.05 -60.55
CA VAL A 974 -76.31 37.54 -59.68
C VAL A 974 -76.90 38.82 -60.25
N ARG A 975 -76.06 39.80 -60.63
CA ARG A 975 -76.51 41.02 -61.33
C ARG A 975 -77.33 40.68 -62.57
N ASP A 976 -76.85 39.78 -63.43
CA ASP A 976 -77.57 39.41 -64.65
C ASP A 976 -78.90 38.69 -64.38
N ILE A 977 -78.99 37.88 -63.32
CA ILE A 977 -80.23 37.27 -62.84
C ILE A 977 -81.21 38.36 -62.40
N LEU A 978 -80.77 39.28 -61.54
CA LEU A 978 -81.60 40.39 -61.06
C LEU A 978 -82.09 41.26 -62.23
N PHE A 979 -81.25 41.48 -63.25
CA PHE A 979 -81.63 42.30 -64.40
C PHE A 979 -82.57 41.63 -65.38
N ASN A 980 -82.39 40.34 -65.64
CA ASN A 980 -83.11 39.68 -66.73
C ASN A 980 -84.28 38.80 -66.24
N GLN A 981 -84.20 38.26 -65.03
CA GLN A 981 -85.09 37.19 -64.55
C GLN A 981 -85.93 37.60 -63.35
N ARG A 982 -85.45 38.53 -62.52
CA ARG A 982 -86.19 39.05 -61.36
C ARG A 982 -86.92 40.36 -61.68
N GLY A 983 -88.09 40.51 -61.07
CA GLY A 983 -88.92 41.72 -61.09
C GLY A 983 -88.40 42.79 -60.12
N GLU A 984 -89.29 43.45 -59.39
CA GLU A 984 -88.92 44.41 -58.33
C GLU A 984 -88.21 43.72 -57.17
N LEU A 985 -87.14 44.34 -56.67
CA LEU A 985 -86.34 43.84 -55.55
C LEU A 985 -86.89 44.37 -54.23
N THR A 986 -86.96 43.52 -53.20
CA THR A 986 -87.36 43.98 -51.87
C THR A 986 -86.22 44.74 -51.19
N GLU A 987 -86.55 45.56 -50.19
CA GLU A 987 -85.56 46.28 -49.37
C GLU A 987 -84.55 45.32 -48.72
N ALA A 988 -85.02 44.14 -48.24
CA ALA A 988 -84.17 43.12 -47.63
C ALA A 988 -83.25 42.42 -48.65
N ASP A 989 -83.71 42.20 -49.89
CA ASP A 989 -82.87 41.62 -50.96
C ASP A 989 -81.70 42.54 -51.30
N LEU A 990 -81.99 43.84 -51.39
CA LEU A 990 -80.99 44.87 -51.65
C LEU A 990 -80.00 44.94 -50.49
N TYR A 991 -80.50 44.96 -49.25
CA TYR A 991 -79.67 45.07 -48.05
C TYR A 991 -78.71 43.87 -47.87
N PHE A 992 -79.15 42.65 -48.17
CA PHE A 992 -78.28 41.46 -48.08
C PHE A 992 -77.26 41.37 -49.22
N LEU A 993 -77.65 41.71 -50.46
CA LEU A 993 -76.80 41.52 -51.64
C LEU A 993 -75.90 42.73 -51.97
N GLU A 994 -76.14 43.90 -51.36
CA GLU A 994 -75.47 45.17 -51.67
C GLU A 994 -73.94 45.05 -51.70
N LYS A 995 -73.38 44.39 -50.68
CA LYS A 995 -71.97 44.49 -50.35
C LYS A 995 -71.16 43.84 -51.45
N GLY A 996 -71.67 42.70 -51.93
CA GLY A 996 -71.12 41.97 -53.05
C GLY A 996 -71.52 42.54 -54.41
N LEU A 997 -72.77 43.00 -54.60
CA LEU A 997 -73.22 43.56 -55.88
C LEU A 997 -72.47 44.83 -56.26
N ILE A 998 -72.31 45.77 -55.33
CA ILE A 998 -71.65 47.05 -55.62
C ILE A 998 -70.14 46.82 -55.83
N LYS A 999 -69.48 46.06 -54.94
CA LYS A 999 -68.03 45.85 -55.01
C LYS A 999 -67.60 44.93 -56.17
N TYR A 1000 -68.39 43.89 -56.44
CA TYR A 1000 -67.98 42.78 -57.32
C TYR A 1000 -68.93 42.54 -58.51
N GLY A 1001 -70.12 43.13 -58.55
CA GLY A 1001 -71.12 42.86 -59.61
C GLY A 1001 -70.83 43.44 -61.00
N ASN A 1002 -69.75 44.23 -61.18
CA ASN A 1002 -69.43 44.91 -62.45
C ASN A 1002 -70.63 45.70 -63.01
N LEU A 1003 -71.34 46.45 -62.17
CA LEU A 1003 -72.56 47.17 -62.54
C LEU A 1003 -72.35 48.15 -63.71
N ASN A 1004 -71.13 48.70 -63.84
CA ASN A 1004 -70.73 49.60 -64.93
C ASN A 1004 -70.81 49.00 -66.35
N LYS A 1005 -70.80 47.66 -66.51
CA LYS A 1005 -70.91 47.01 -67.83
C LYS A 1005 -72.34 47.02 -68.40
N LYS A 1006 -73.34 47.18 -67.55
CA LYS A 1006 -74.77 47.30 -67.93
C LYS A 1006 -75.38 48.48 -67.17
N PRO A 1007 -74.91 49.70 -67.44
CA PRO A 1007 -75.21 50.86 -66.61
C PRO A 1007 -76.71 51.22 -66.66
N GLU A 1008 -77.40 51.00 -67.78
CA GLU A 1008 -78.85 51.22 -67.91
C GLU A 1008 -79.63 50.38 -66.90
N SER A 1009 -79.51 49.05 -66.99
CA SER A 1009 -80.22 48.11 -66.11
C SER A 1009 -79.78 48.24 -64.65
N ALA A 1010 -78.50 48.53 -64.39
CA ALA A 1010 -78.00 48.77 -63.05
C ALA A 1010 -78.59 50.02 -62.41
N THR A 1011 -78.71 51.09 -63.20
CA THR A 1011 -79.33 52.33 -62.75
C THR A 1011 -80.81 52.10 -62.45
N LEU A 1012 -81.54 51.46 -63.36
CA LEU A 1012 -82.97 51.22 -63.21
C LEU A 1012 -83.33 50.24 -62.08
N LYS A 1013 -82.66 49.09 -62.01
CA LYS A 1013 -83.09 47.97 -61.15
C LYS A 1013 -82.38 47.87 -59.80
N ILE A 1014 -81.25 48.55 -59.61
CA ILE A 1014 -80.49 48.51 -58.36
C ILE A 1014 -80.37 49.92 -57.78
N LEU A 1015 -79.82 50.88 -58.54
CA LEU A 1015 -79.50 52.20 -57.97
C LEU A 1015 -80.75 53.03 -57.67
N ILE A 1016 -81.75 53.05 -58.57
CA ILE A 1016 -83.02 53.74 -58.30
C ILE A 1016 -83.73 53.14 -57.07
N PRO A 1017 -83.93 51.82 -56.95
CA PRO A 1017 -84.51 51.22 -55.73
C PRO A 1017 -83.69 51.48 -54.45
N LEU A 1018 -82.35 51.52 -54.55
CA LEU A 1018 -81.48 51.92 -53.42
C LEU A 1018 -81.65 53.40 -53.06
N ILE A 1019 -81.96 54.26 -54.03
CA ILE A 1019 -82.25 55.68 -53.79
C ILE A 1019 -83.64 55.82 -53.20
N GLU A 1020 -84.66 55.08 -53.67
CA GLU A 1020 -86.05 55.19 -53.21
C GLU A 1020 -86.22 54.86 -51.72
N SER A 1021 -85.52 53.85 -51.18
CA SER A 1021 -85.55 53.52 -49.75
C SER A 1021 -84.65 54.47 -48.93
N ASP A 1022 -85.20 55.06 -47.86
CA ASP A 1022 -84.44 55.93 -46.94
C ASP A 1022 -83.29 55.16 -46.25
N SER A 1023 -83.53 53.91 -45.86
CA SER A 1023 -82.54 53.09 -45.13
C SER A 1023 -81.39 52.65 -46.04
N ASN A 1024 -81.72 52.23 -47.26
CA ASN A 1024 -80.75 51.82 -48.27
C ASN A 1024 -79.97 53.02 -48.83
N PHE A 1025 -80.64 54.18 -48.94
CA PHE A 1025 -79.99 55.38 -49.41
C PHE A 1025 -78.90 55.84 -48.43
N GLU A 1026 -79.22 55.90 -47.14
CA GLU A 1026 -78.29 56.34 -46.11
C GLU A 1026 -77.14 55.35 -45.88
N ASN A 1027 -77.47 54.07 -45.68
CA ASN A 1027 -76.49 53.07 -45.24
C ASN A 1027 -75.67 52.49 -46.39
N ILE A 1028 -76.17 52.51 -47.63
CA ILE A 1028 -75.57 51.80 -48.76
C ILE A 1028 -75.14 52.75 -49.85
N PHE A 1029 -76.11 53.53 -50.37
CA PHE A 1029 -75.87 54.35 -51.56
C PHE A 1029 -74.89 55.49 -51.26
N LEU A 1030 -75.07 56.19 -50.13
CA LEU A 1030 -74.17 57.28 -49.71
C LEU A 1030 -72.80 56.78 -49.24
N GLU A 1031 -72.71 55.60 -48.62
CA GLU A 1031 -71.40 55.01 -48.25
C GLU A 1031 -70.54 54.70 -49.48
N ARG A 1032 -71.16 54.24 -50.57
CA ARG A 1032 -70.47 53.88 -51.82
C ARG A 1032 -70.73 54.88 -52.94
N LEU A 1033 -70.84 56.15 -52.56
CA LEU A 1033 -71.24 57.24 -53.45
C LEU A 1033 -70.48 57.23 -54.78
N ASP A 1034 -69.15 57.17 -54.74
CA ASP A 1034 -68.31 57.33 -55.93
C ASP A 1034 -68.54 56.20 -56.95
N GLU A 1035 -68.77 54.96 -56.48
CA GLU A 1035 -69.07 53.81 -57.33
C GLU A 1035 -70.47 53.94 -57.95
N CYS A 1036 -71.49 54.26 -57.14
CA CYS A 1036 -72.87 54.46 -57.58
C CYS A 1036 -72.99 55.59 -58.60
N VAL A 1037 -72.36 56.75 -58.33
CA VAL A 1037 -72.36 57.92 -59.22
C VAL A 1037 -71.69 57.62 -60.56
N SER A 1038 -70.61 56.84 -60.55
CA SER A 1038 -69.93 56.45 -61.79
C SER A 1038 -70.84 55.63 -62.72
N ILE A 1039 -71.66 54.73 -62.15
CA ILE A 1039 -72.57 53.87 -62.89
C ILE A 1039 -73.74 54.69 -63.47
N ILE A 1040 -74.33 55.58 -62.67
CA ILE A 1040 -75.41 56.48 -63.13
C ILE A 1040 -74.93 57.36 -64.29
N ASN A 1041 -73.69 57.87 -64.24
CA ASN A 1041 -73.16 58.70 -65.32
C ASN A 1041 -72.91 57.94 -66.63
N MET A 1042 -72.70 56.63 -66.57
CA MET A 1042 -72.55 55.78 -67.75
C MET A 1042 -73.88 55.36 -68.37
N SER A 1043 -74.99 55.55 -67.65
CA SER A 1043 -76.37 55.34 -68.11
C SER A 1043 -76.81 56.51 -68.99
N LYS A 1044 -77.44 56.22 -70.13
CA LYS A 1044 -77.95 57.20 -71.09
C LYS A 1044 -79.48 57.28 -71.06
N GLU A 1045 -80.16 56.17 -70.82
CA GLU A 1045 -81.63 56.10 -70.83
C GLU A 1045 -82.20 56.39 -69.45
N HIS A 1046 -81.57 55.89 -68.38
CA HIS A 1046 -82.12 55.98 -67.03
C HIS A 1046 -81.41 56.97 -66.11
N LYS A 1047 -80.40 57.69 -66.63
CA LYS A 1047 -79.68 58.70 -65.87
C LYS A 1047 -80.59 59.82 -65.37
N ASP A 1048 -81.47 60.34 -66.23
CA ASP A 1048 -82.38 61.43 -65.85
C ASP A 1048 -83.43 60.98 -64.83
N SER A 1049 -83.88 59.72 -64.93
CA SER A 1049 -84.76 59.09 -63.93
C SER A 1049 -84.07 58.97 -62.57
N ALA A 1050 -82.82 58.48 -62.52
CA ALA A 1050 -82.05 58.41 -61.28
C ALA A 1050 -81.75 59.80 -60.72
N ILE A 1051 -81.47 60.79 -61.57
CA ILE A 1051 -81.28 62.18 -61.14
C ILE A 1051 -82.58 62.77 -60.59
N SER A 1052 -83.74 62.41 -61.15
CA SER A 1052 -85.03 62.83 -60.64
C SER A 1052 -85.34 62.23 -59.28
N GLU A 1053 -85.06 60.94 -59.08
CA GLU A 1053 -85.19 60.32 -57.75
C GLU A 1053 -84.19 60.92 -56.74
N LEU A 1054 -82.96 61.23 -57.17
CA LEU A 1054 -81.99 61.96 -56.34
C LEU A 1054 -82.45 63.39 -56.03
N GLN A 1055 -83.12 64.06 -56.97
CA GLN A 1055 -83.73 65.37 -56.77
C GLN A 1055 -84.87 65.28 -55.75
N LEU A 1056 -85.73 64.26 -55.82
CA LEU A 1056 -86.77 64.01 -54.82
C LEU A 1056 -86.16 63.77 -53.43
N LYS A 1057 -85.06 63.02 -53.33
CA LYS A 1057 -84.34 62.85 -52.06
C LYS A 1057 -83.70 64.14 -51.56
N TYR A 1058 -83.14 64.96 -52.44
CA TYR A 1058 -82.61 66.28 -52.07
C TYR A 1058 -83.71 67.24 -51.60
N ASP A 1059 -84.83 67.31 -52.33
CA ASP A 1059 -85.99 68.14 -52.03
C ASP A 1059 -86.68 67.72 -50.72
N SER A 1060 -86.59 66.43 -50.34
CA SER A 1060 -87.11 65.93 -49.06
C SER A 1060 -86.40 66.52 -47.83
N LYS A 1061 -85.21 67.12 -48.00
CA LYS A 1061 -84.34 67.70 -46.95
C LYS A 1061 -83.90 66.74 -45.83
N LYS A 1062 -84.30 65.47 -45.85
CA LYS A 1062 -84.01 64.47 -44.81
C LYS A 1062 -82.51 64.20 -44.60
N PHE A 1063 -81.70 64.30 -45.66
CA PHE A 1063 -80.29 63.90 -45.66
C PHE A 1063 -79.32 65.09 -45.87
N ASN A 1064 -79.78 66.33 -45.70
CA ASN A 1064 -79.02 67.55 -46.03
C ASN A 1064 -77.72 67.74 -45.24
N ASP A 1065 -77.59 67.10 -44.08
CA ASP A 1065 -76.37 67.14 -43.27
C ASP A 1065 -75.29 66.14 -43.74
N ASN A 1066 -75.66 65.16 -44.58
CA ASN A 1066 -74.73 64.15 -45.06
C ASN A 1066 -73.74 64.73 -46.08
N ALA A 1067 -72.45 64.61 -45.77
CA ALA A 1067 -71.36 65.15 -46.60
C ALA A 1067 -71.31 64.52 -48.01
N GLN A 1068 -71.69 63.25 -48.15
CA GLN A 1068 -71.74 62.54 -49.44
C GLN A 1068 -72.89 63.08 -50.31
N LEU A 1069 -74.04 63.41 -49.72
CA LEU A 1069 -75.15 64.05 -50.46
C LEU A 1069 -74.72 65.42 -51.01
N LYS A 1070 -74.01 66.24 -50.22
CA LYS A 1070 -73.48 67.53 -50.69
C LYS A 1070 -72.50 67.38 -51.86
N LYS A 1071 -71.73 66.30 -51.88
CA LYS A 1071 -70.84 65.94 -53.01
C LYS A 1071 -71.66 65.52 -54.23
N LEU A 1072 -72.72 64.74 -54.05
CA LEU A 1072 -73.63 64.29 -55.11
C LEU A 1072 -74.36 65.46 -55.79
N VAL A 1073 -74.88 66.40 -55.01
CA VAL A 1073 -75.57 67.61 -55.52
C VAL A 1073 -74.67 68.39 -56.48
N LYS A 1074 -73.38 68.51 -56.16
CA LYS A 1074 -72.39 69.17 -57.04
C LYS A 1074 -72.13 68.39 -58.33
N ILE A 1075 -72.15 67.07 -58.29
CA ILE A 1075 -71.83 66.22 -59.46
C ILE A 1075 -72.97 66.23 -60.48
N PHE A 1076 -74.23 66.15 -60.05
CA PHE A 1076 -75.38 66.11 -60.96
C PHE A 1076 -76.08 67.47 -61.15
N GLN A 1077 -75.61 68.53 -60.49
CA GLN A 1077 -76.18 69.88 -60.55
C GLN A 1077 -77.69 69.90 -60.23
N LEU A 1078 -78.08 69.18 -59.18
CA LEU A 1078 -79.45 69.18 -58.65
C LEU A 1078 -79.84 70.61 -58.25
N ARG A 1079 -81.01 71.08 -58.67
CA ARG A 1079 -81.46 72.48 -58.50
C ARG A 1079 -82.50 72.56 -57.41
N GLU A 1080 -82.43 73.56 -56.55
CA GLU A 1080 -83.56 73.89 -55.66
C GLU A 1080 -84.73 74.39 -56.52
N ASN A 1081 -85.87 73.70 -56.51
CA ASN A 1081 -87.09 74.23 -57.08
C ASN A 1081 -87.59 75.38 -56.19
N VAL A 1082 -87.70 76.58 -56.77
CA VAL A 1082 -88.28 77.77 -56.13
C VAL A 1082 -89.79 77.73 -56.34
N ASP A 1083 -90.55 77.78 -55.24
CA ASP A 1083 -92.01 77.76 -55.17
C ASP A 1083 -92.69 78.75 -56.15
N ILE A 1084 -93.66 78.26 -56.93
CA ILE A 1084 -94.65 79.08 -57.64
C ILE A 1084 -96.03 78.67 -57.14
N SER A 1085 -96.53 79.36 -56.11
CA SER A 1085 -97.96 79.61 -55.93
C SER A 1085 -98.19 80.69 -54.86
N ASP A 1086 -98.10 81.96 -55.25
CA ASP A 1086 -98.79 83.09 -54.61
C ASP A 1086 -99.18 84.08 -55.73
N GLU A 1087 -100.49 84.14 -56.03
CA GLU A 1087 -101.29 85.05 -56.91
C GLU A 1087 -102.31 84.20 -57.71
N GLU A 1088 -103.64 84.34 -57.71
CA GLU A 1088 -104.70 85.10 -57.02
C GLU A 1088 -106.05 84.38 -57.39
N GLU A 1089 -107.10 84.57 -56.59
CA GLU A 1089 -108.56 84.27 -56.79
C GLU A 1089 -109.07 83.18 -57.77
#